data_AF-A0A067PF60-F1
#
_entry.id   AF-A0A067PF60-F1
#
_cell.length_a   1.000
_cell.length_b   1.000
_cell.length_c   1.000
_cell.angle_alpha   90.00
_cell.angle_beta   90.00
_cell.angle_gamma   90.00
#
_symmetry.space_group_name_H-M   'P 1'
#
loop_
_entity.id
_entity.type
_entity.pdbx_description
1 polymer ?
#
loop_
_entity_poly.entity_id
_entity_poly.type
_entity_poly.pdbx_seq_one_letter_code
_entity_poly.pdbx_strand_id
1 'polypeptide(L)'
;MDLGISRIVRELGSVEAMGRVPDELEDVPEVLPVTRMVKQETGEGGETALVEEIPFNLSSLRKHLAQVNLSRRVLTTDLASRQKFLEESVYTVAVERMKREAEHFDELGLGGEMDKAMKSERLQKWMWEWHGKLMERLKVDIEGVIEKEKSFVVAERQMVHRLGPFLSLLKPEKLSLITILELMRLHGTGGVSDGMKTARALLAVGRAVELEYKATLCRRAKISIPSTISALSSGTGRPGEAGYFSGRAYEDLYKRRVAARRWVEDGEEWAGEWTQVGRVKVGSFLVDCLMDVAVVERKGIDKRTGQEVRENQPAFFHSYEYLHGHKLGVIKLNQVVAERLAKDGLRDTLHPRHLPMLIKPKPWLSHTDGGYLYNKTVAMRFKDSMEQESYLKHASSLGNLELVYAGLDVLGSTPWKINRGVFDVVLQVWNKGDRMGKIPPAVYDAPEPEPIEGMECDPKSKNVFMQRQKAWAHGKANNHSDRCSVNYRIEIARAFLGDTFYLPHNIDFRGRAYPIPPHLNHIGDDLSRGLLMFGEAKPLGERGLKWLKIHLANLYGYDKGSFDDRVVFVNERLEEIFDSAEKPLEGKGWWKKADDPWQCLAACKELHAALNSPDPLAYECALPVHQDGTCNGLQHYAALGGDEQGAKQVNLDVTDRPSDVYTYVAQMVEKRMLADIEKGDGGSAKFAKMLSGKVSRKVVKQTVMTTVYGVTFIGARDQIEKQLKDRGDLPEEECWLAASYLAKQVLLCIGNLFAGAKDIQNWLNLCARLISKSIPPERLEEAMSENVPQVKKGRVPKKIPVSRLRKEQMTSVVWTTPMGLPIVQPYRKTKRKQIMTALQTVFISDPNTPSEVNAVKQASAFPPNFIHSLDATHMMLTALQCRTRGLIFASVHDSYWTHACSVDEMSGIIRDTFIALHSSDVLRRLHAEFIERYKGYKIPLVSLKAGNLFKHVRASPSVPLSPETLEALAGEEATLDLSVSDRDVVVEDGDDVDALMEMEAEEEEEEEKPKGKKRGRKPKFDESMSDAMIAGKFVDLADVLPPLPEKGNFDVNTIKRSLYFFS
;
A
#
# COMPACT_ATOMS: atom_id res chain seq x y z
N MET A 1 -38.74 -12.60 10.49
CA MET A 1 -38.54 -14.01 10.83
C MET A 1 -37.05 -14.24 10.76
N ASP A 2 -36.39 -14.37 11.90
CA ASP A 2 -34.99 -14.74 11.94
C ASP A 2 -34.88 -16.24 11.67
N LEU A 3 -34.40 -16.60 10.49
CA LEU A 3 -33.95 -17.96 10.22
C LEU A 3 -32.65 -18.14 11.00
N GLY A 4 -32.74 -18.75 12.17
CA GLY A 4 -31.63 -18.95 13.11
C GLY A 4 -30.60 -19.96 12.60
N ILE A 5 -29.92 -19.67 11.49
CA ILE A 5 -28.98 -20.58 10.83
C ILE A 5 -27.81 -20.92 11.76
N SER A 6 -27.34 -19.97 12.58
CA SER A 6 -26.36 -20.24 13.65
C SER A 6 -26.86 -21.28 14.67
N ARG A 7 -28.14 -21.20 15.06
CA ARG A 7 -28.80 -22.20 15.91
C ARG A 7 -28.93 -23.55 15.19
N ILE A 8 -29.32 -23.56 13.92
CA ILE A 8 -29.43 -24.76 13.09
C ILE A 8 -28.06 -25.44 12.92
N VAL A 9 -26.98 -24.71 12.68
CA VAL A 9 -25.61 -25.26 12.63
C VAL A 9 -25.19 -25.82 13.99
N ARG A 10 -25.59 -25.19 15.10
CA ARG A 10 -25.32 -25.71 16.46
C ARG A 10 -26.15 -26.96 16.80
N GLU A 11 -27.38 -27.04 16.32
CA GLU A 11 -28.28 -28.19 16.52
C GLU A 11 -27.87 -29.35 15.59
N LEU A 12 -27.53 -29.11 14.31
CA LEU A 12 -26.94 -30.10 13.40
C LEU A 12 -25.56 -30.59 13.88
N GLY A 13 -24.71 -29.71 14.39
CA GLY A 13 -23.44 -30.08 15.04
C GLY A 13 -23.61 -30.96 16.28
N SER A 14 -24.82 -31.01 16.88
CA SER A 14 -25.17 -31.99 17.93
C SER A 14 -25.76 -33.30 17.38
N VAL A 15 -26.21 -33.33 16.12
CA VAL A 15 -26.62 -34.54 15.38
C VAL A 15 -25.41 -35.25 14.75
N GLU A 16 -24.33 -34.51 14.42
CA GLU A 16 -23.10 -35.05 13.82
C GLU A 16 -22.28 -36.03 14.69
N ALA A 17 -22.71 -36.28 15.93
CA ALA A 17 -22.25 -37.44 16.71
C ALA A 17 -22.44 -38.79 15.96
N MET A 18 -23.26 -38.83 14.90
CA MET A 18 -23.57 -40.01 14.09
C MET A 18 -22.94 -40.01 12.67
N GLY A 19 -22.11 -39.03 12.30
CA GLY A 19 -21.62 -38.90 10.91
C GLY A 19 -20.18 -38.39 10.79
N ARG A 20 -19.18 -39.26 10.97
CA ARG A 20 -17.77 -38.90 10.76
C ARG A 20 -17.39 -38.91 9.28
N VAL A 21 -17.27 -37.73 8.67
CA VAL A 21 -16.39 -37.51 7.52
C VAL A 21 -14.96 -37.30 8.06
N PRO A 22 -13.90 -37.91 7.49
CA PRO A 22 -12.53 -37.64 7.92
C PRO A 22 -12.16 -36.16 7.73
N ASP A 23 -11.50 -35.55 8.72
CA ASP A 23 -11.02 -34.17 8.62
C ASP A 23 -9.57 -34.18 8.13
N GLU A 24 -9.27 -33.48 7.03
CA GLU A 24 -7.90 -33.38 6.50
C GLU A 24 -6.93 -32.68 7.48
N LEU A 25 -7.45 -32.03 8.52
CA LEU A 25 -6.71 -31.44 9.63
C LEU A 25 -6.44 -32.40 10.81
N GLU A 26 -6.99 -33.63 10.81
CA GLU A 26 -6.86 -34.56 11.94
C GLU A 26 -5.40 -35.00 12.19
N ASP A 27 -4.61 -35.15 11.13
CA ASP A 27 -3.16 -35.43 11.20
C ASP A 27 -2.28 -34.18 11.37
N VAL A 28 -2.86 -32.97 11.36
CA VAL A 28 -2.10 -31.71 11.21
C VAL A 28 -1.89 -31.02 12.57
N PRO A 29 -0.63 -30.91 13.06
CA PRO A 29 -0.35 -30.33 14.36
C PRO A 29 -0.94 -28.92 14.56
N GLU A 30 -1.23 -28.59 15.82
CA GLU A 30 -1.53 -27.21 16.20
C GLU A 30 -0.33 -26.30 15.90
N VAL A 31 -0.62 -25.12 15.35
CA VAL A 31 0.35 -24.02 15.27
C VAL A 31 0.68 -23.62 16.71
N LEU A 32 1.96 -23.54 17.09
CA LEU A 32 2.32 -22.94 18.37
C LEU A 32 2.09 -21.42 18.28
N PRO A 33 1.29 -20.83 19.18
CA PRO A 33 1.03 -19.41 19.16
C PRO A 33 2.33 -18.63 19.43
N VAL A 34 2.49 -17.44 18.83
CA VAL A 34 3.35 -16.43 19.46
C VAL A 34 2.77 -16.16 20.84
N THR A 35 3.52 -16.44 21.90
CA THR A 35 3.17 -16.09 23.27
C THR A 35 3.88 -14.80 23.67
N ARG A 36 3.37 -14.17 24.73
CA ARG A 36 4.04 -13.10 25.46
C ARG A 36 4.22 -13.55 26.89
N MET A 37 5.46 -13.48 27.40
CA MET A 37 5.71 -13.69 28.82
C MET A 37 5.11 -12.53 29.63
N VAL A 38 4.30 -12.88 30.62
CA VAL A 38 3.65 -11.98 31.57
C VAL A 38 4.11 -12.39 32.97
N LYS A 39 4.57 -11.41 33.76
CA LYS A 39 4.85 -11.64 35.18
C LYS A 39 3.52 -11.87 35.91
N GLN A 40 3.40 -13.01 36.57
CA GLN A 40 2.30 -13.38 37.44
C GLN A 40 2.86 -13.62 38.84
N GLU A 41 2.46 -12.77 39.79
CA GLU A 41 2.85 -12.91 41.20
C GLU A 41 2.15 -14.12 41.82
N THR A 42 2.93 -15.09 42.31
CA THR A 42 2.40 -16.21 43.09
C THR A 42 2.23 -15.79 44.56
N GLY A 43 1.04 -16.06 45.11
CA GLY A 43 0.66 -15.58 46.45
C GLY A 43 1.50 -16.18 47.57
N GLU A 44 1.83 -15.35 48.57
CA GLU A 44 2.45 -15.76 49.84
C GLU A 44 3.81 -16.49 49.70
N GLY A 45 4.62 -16.09 48.70
CA GLY A 45 6.01 -16.54 48.54
C GLY A 45 7.00 -15.53 47.94
N GLY A 46 6.54 -14.41 47.35
CA GLY A 46 7.42 -13.38 46.77
C GLY A 46 8.05 -13.71 45.42
N GLU A 47 7.96 -14.96 44.95
CA GLU A 47 8.38 -15.36 43.61
C GLU A 47 7.42 -14.81 42.53
N THR A 48 7.98 -14.37 41.41
CA THR A 48 7.24 -13.90 40.23
C THR A 48 7.38 -14.90 39.10
N ALA A 49 6.40 -15.80 38.98
CA ALA A 49 6.33 -16.73 37.87
C ALA A 49 6.16 -15.97 36.53
N LEU A 50 6.89 -16.37 35.50
CA LEU A 50 6.64 -15.94 34.13
C LEU A 50 5.67 -16.92 33.50
N VAL A 51 4.48 -16.44 33.13
CA VAL A 51 3.42 -17.23 32.49
C VAL A 51 3.24 -16.73 31.07
N GLU A 52 3.07 -17.65 30.12
CA GLU A 52 2.93 -17.35 28.71
C GLU A 52 1.46 -17.10 28.34
N GLU A 53 1.15 -15.86 27.95
CA GLU A 53 -0.18 -15.45 27.49
C GLU A 53 -0.21 -15.35 25.96
N ILE A 54 -1.21 -15.94 25.32
CA ILE A 54 -1.42 -15.84 23.87
C ILE A 54 -2.06 -14.47 23.57
N PRO A 55 -1.51 -13.64 22.67
CA PRO A 55 -2.18 -12.44 22.20
C PRO A 55 -3.59 -12.78 21.74
N PHE A 56 -4.57 -12.16 22.41
CA PHE A 56 -5.99 -12.50 22.31
C PHE A 56 -6.52 -12.41 20.86
N ASN A 57 -5.81 -11.74 19.96
CA ASN A 57 -6.12 -11.54 18.55
C ASN A 57 -5.85 -12.77 17.70
N LEU A 58 -4.72 -13.44 17.96
CA LEU A 58 -4.49 -14.77 17.46
C LEU A 58 -5.54 -15.72 18.02
N SER A 59 -5.94 -15.57 19.30
CA SER A 59 -7.08 -16.32 19.85
C SER A 59 -8.40 -15.98 19.13
N SER A 60 -8.56 -14.75 18.63
CA SER A 60 -9.74 -14.26 17.90
C SER A 60 -9.79 -14.86 16.49
N LEU A 61 -8.65 -14.81 15.78
CA LEU A 61 -8.43 -15.49 14.51
C LEU A 61 -8.68 -16.99 14.66
N ARG A 62 -8.00 -17.68 15.60
CA ARG A 62 -8.21 -19.11 15.89
C ARG A 62 -9.67 -19.45 16.19
N LYS A 63 -10.38 -18.64 16.98
CA LYS A 63 -11.82 -18.83 17.26
C LYS A 63 -12.67 -18.71 15.99
N HIS A 64 -12.40 -17.74 15.11
CA HIS A 64 -13.12 -17.62 13.84
C HIS A 64 -12.75 -18.74 12.86
N LEU A 65 -11.46 -19.06 12.70
CA LEU A 65 -11.02 -20.16 11.86
C LEU A 65 -11.52 -21.52 12.36
N ALA A 66 -11.70 -21.71 13.67
CA ALA A 66 -12.40 -22.85 14.23
C ALA A 66 -13.90 -22.89 13.85
N GLN A 67 -14.56 -21.72 13.67
CA GLN A 67 -15.90 -21.67 13.09
C GLN A 67 -15.89 -21.99 11.57
N VAL A 68 -14.85 -21.59 10.84
CA VAL A 68 -14.65 -21.98 9.43
C VAL A 68 -14.46 -23.50 9.31
N ASN A 69 -13.61 -24.10 10.16
CA ASN A 69 -13.40 -25.55 10.24
C ASN A 69 -14.68 -26.28 10.67
N LEU A 70 -15.45 -25.74 11.62
CA LEU A 70 -16.77 -26.28 11.98
C LEU A 70 -17.76 -26.19 10.81
N SER A 71 -17.77 -25.09 10.06
CA SER A 71 -18.61 -24.97 8.85
C SER A 71 -18.18 -25.91 7.73
N ARG A 72 -16.88 -26.26 7.64
CA ARG A 72 -16.36 -27.28 6.72
C ARG A 72 -16.89 -28.68 7.08
N ARG A 73 -17.00 -28.99 8.38
CA ARG A 73 -17.61 -30.24 8.87
C ARG A 73 -19.12 -30.28 8.61
N VAL A 74 -19.87 -29.28 9.09
CA VAL A 74 -21.34 -29.25 9.02
C VAL A 74 -21.89 -29.02 7.60
N LEU A 75 -21.15 -28.31 6.73
CA LEU A 75 -21.61 -27.91 5.39
C LEU A 75 -20.61 -28.34 4.30
N THR A 76 -20.09 -29.58 4.38
CA THR A 76 -19.06 -30.15 3.47
C THR A 76 -19.25 -29.79 1.98
N THR A 77 -20.48 -29.86 1.46
CA THR A 77 -20.79 -29.66 0.04
C THR A 77 -21.30 -28.27 -0.34
N ASP A 78 -21.77 -27.46 0.62
CA ASP A 78 -22.34 -26.13 0.33
C ASP A 78 -21.31 -25.01 0.54
N LEU A 79 -20.41 -24.88 -0.45
CA LEU A 79 -19.43 -23.79 -0.51
C LEU A 79 -20.07 -22.39 -0.53
N ALA A 80 -21.32 -22.25 -1.00
CA ALA A 80 -22.00 -20.95 -1.06
C ALA A 80 -22.47 -20.51 0.32
N SER A 81 -23.03 -21.42 1.13
CA SER A 81 -23.34 -21.15 2.53
C SER A 81 -22.09 -21.01 3.40
N ARG A 82 -21.02 -21.77 3.15
CA ARG A 82 -19.71 -21.57 3.80
C ARG A 82 -19.13 -20.18 3.51
N GLN A 83 -19.11 -19.75 2.24
CA GLN A 83 -18.70 -18.40 1.86
C GLN A 83 -19.59 -17.32 2.48
N LYS A 84 -20.91 -17.53 2.52
CA LYS A 84 -21.85 -16.61 3.16
C LYS A 84 -21.53 -16.44 4.64
N PHE A 85 -21.31 -17.54 5.37
CA PHE A 85 -20.96 -17.51 6.78
C PHE A 85 -19.63 -16.78 7.05
N LEU A 86 -18.63 -16.96 6.17
CA LEU A 86 -17.35 -16.24 6.20
C LEU A 86 -17.51 -14.71 5.98
N GLU A 87 -18.53 -14.28 5.24
CA GLU A 87 -18.85 -12.86 5.04
C GLU A 87 -19.89 -12.26 6.01
N GLU A 88 -20.66 -13.07 6.76
CA GLU A 88 -21.76 -12.64 7.66
C GLU A 88 -21.26 -12.02 8.98
N SER A 89 -20.64 -10.85 8.83
CA SER A 89 -20.36 -9.82 9.83
C SER A 89 -19.56 -10.22 11.08
N VAL A 90 -18.24 -10.00 10.99
CA VAL A 90 -17.31 -9.56 12.06
C VAL A 90 -18.01 -8.99 13.31
N TYR A 91 -18.90 -8.00 13.14
CA TYR A 91 -19.54 -7.28 14.25
C TYR A 91 -20.61 -8.09 15.00
N THR A 92 -21.36 -9.00 14.37
CA THR A 92 -22.30 -9.87 15.12
C THR A 92 -21.53 -10.90 15.93
N VAL A 93 -20.48 -11.49 15.35
CA VAL A 93 -19.56 -12.39 16.06
C VAL A 93 -18.89 -11.68 17.25
N ALA A 94 -18.48 -10.42 17.09
CA ALA A 94 -17.92 -9.62 18.17
C ALA A 94 -18.92 -9.32 19.30
N VAL A 95 -20.17 -8.96 18.96
CA VAL A 95 -21.25 -8.71 19.96
C VAL A 95 -21.62 -9.98 20.71
N GLU A 96 -21.92 -11.07 20.00
CA GLU A 96 -22.27 -12.35 20.61
C GLU A 96 -21.15 -12.87 21.52
N ARG A 97 -19.89 -12.65 21.12
CA ARG A 97 -18.72 -13.01 21.93
C ARG A 97 -18.56 -12.14 23.17
N MET A 98 -18.60 -10.81 23.06
CA MET A 98 -18.49 -9.93 24.24
C MET A 98 -19.62 -10.19 25.23
N LYS A 99 -20.85 -10.35 24.73
CA LYS A 99 -22.01 -10.71 25.53
C LYS A 99 -21.82 -12.07 26.23
N ARG A 100 -21.47 -13.13 25.49
CA ARG A 100 -21.31 -14.48 26.07
C ARG A 100 -20.12 -14.59 27.02
N GLU A 101 -19.03 -13.88 26.75
CA GLU A 101 -17.88 -13.84 27.67
C GLU A 101 -18.25 -13.08 28.96
N ALA A 102 -19.13 -12.07 28.92
CA ALA A 102 -19.69 -11.42 30.12
C ALA A 102 -20.70 -12.29 30.88
N GLU A 103 -21.71 -12.87 30.19
CA GLU A 103 -22.70 -13.78 30.79
C GLU A 103 -22.01 -14.94 31.53
N HIS A 104 -20.92 -15.47 30.98
CA HIS A 104 -20.12 -16.52 31.63
C HIS A 104 -19.37 -16.06 32.89
N PHE A 105 -18.98 -14.78 33.00
CA PHE A 105 -18.43 -14.22 34.23
C PHE A 105 -19.52 -13.98 35.30
N ASP A 106 -20.72 -13.59 34.88
CA ASP A 106 -21.88 -13.45 35.77
C ASP A 106 -22.32 -14.82 36.32
N GLU A 107 -22.37 -15.85 35.47
CA GLU A 107 -22.63 -17.26 35.84
C GLU A 107 -21.62 -17.82 36.86
N LEU A 108 -20.38 -17.31 36.88
CA LEU A 108 -19.32 -17.74 37.80
C LEU A 108 -19.45 -17.10 39.21
N GLY A 109 -20.38 -16.17 39.42
CA GLY A 109 -20.84 -15.77 40.76
C GLY A 109 -19.79 -15.07 41.64
N LEU A 110 -18.73 -14.48 41.08
CA LEU A 110 -17.61 -13.86 41.79
C LEU A 110 -17.96 -12.48 42.40
N GLY A 111 -18.98 -12.46 43.27
CA GLY A 111 -19.43 -11.30 44.04
C GLY A 111 -18.79 -11.17 45.43
N GLY A 112 -17.59 -11.73 45.65
CA GLY A 112 -16.87 -11.61 46.92
C GLY A 112 -15.72 -12.61 47.11
N GLU A 113 -14.72 -12.17 47.89
CA GLU A 113 -13.70 -12.94 48.62
C GLU A 113 -12.73 -13.90 47.87
N MET A 114 -13.03 -14.43 46.67
CA MET A 114 -12.09 -15.29 45.91
C MET A 114 -11.12 -14.52 44.97
N ASP A 115 -10.98 -13.22 45.19
CA ASP A 115 -10.28 -12.19 44.38
C ASP A 115 -8.75 -12.40 44.19
N LYS A 116 -8.17 -13.44 44.82
CA LYS A 116 -6.72 -13.73 44.78
C LYS A 116 -6.30 -14.70 43.66
N ALA A 117 -7.16 -15.64 43.24
CA ALA A 117 -6.74 -16.79 42.40
C ALA A 117 -6.95 -16.60 40.89
N MET A 118 -7.96 -15.82 40.47
CA MET A 118 -8.26 -15.59 39.04
C MET A 118 -8.33 -14.09 38.71
N LYS A 119 -7.20 -13.38 38.87
CA LYS A 119 -7.02 -11.97 38.44
C LYS A 119 -6.97 -11.80 36.90
N SER A 120 -7.70 -12.64 36.15
CA SER A 120 -7.89 -12.56 34.70
C SER A 120 -9.13 -11.71 34.38
N GLU A 121 -9.13 -10.46 34.85
CA GLU A 121 -10.12 -9.47 34.39
C GLU A 121 -9.80 -9.11 32.94
N ARG A 122 -10.39 -9.90 32.02
CA ARG A 122 -10.17 -9.77 30.58
C ARG A 122 -10.63 -8.39 30.11
N LEU A 123 -9.88 -7.81 29.16
CA LEU A 123 -10.20 -6.50 28.58
C LEU A 123 -11.63 -6.44 28.01
N GLN A 124 -12.18 -7.56 27.55
CA GLN A 124 -13.58 -7.69 27.12
C GLN A 124 -14.60 -7.36 28.24
N LYS A 125 -14.31 -7.63 29.52
CA LYS A 125 -15.18 -7.27 30.66
C LYS A 125 -15.29 -5.75 30.77
N TRP A 126 -14.17 -5.04 30.82
CA TRP A 126 -14.15 -3.58 30.83
C TRP A 126 -14.80 -3.01 29.56
N MET A 127 -14.52 -3.56 28.38
CA MET A 127 -15.19 -3.14 27.14
C MET A 127 -16.70 -3.34 27.16
N TRP A 128 -17.21 -4.40 27.80
CA TRP A 128 -18.64 -4.66 27.97
C TRP A 128 -19.28 -3.72 29.00
N GLU A 129 -18.62 -3.48 30.13
CA GLU A 129 -19.06 -2.48 31.11
C GLU A 129 -19.10 -1.07 30.53
N TRP A 130 -18.06 -0.66 29.80
CA TRP A 130 -18.02 0.61 29.09
C TRP A 130 -19.11 0.65 28.01
N HIS A 131 -19.35 -0.44 27.28
CA HIS A 131 -20.40 -0.54 26.27
C HIS A 131 -21.80 -0.35 26.87
N GLY A 132 -22.09 -0.96 28.03
CA GLY A 132 -23.34 -0.79 28.77
C GLY A 132 -23.53 0.65 29.24
N LYS A 133 -22.59 1.16 30.05
CA LYS A 133 -22.64 2.53 30.60
C LYS A 133 -22.71 3.59 29.47
N LEU A 134 -21.98 3.39 28.37
CA LEU A 134 -22.00 4.30 27.21
C LEU A 134 -23.30 4.17 26.40
N MET A 135 -23.92 2.99 26.31
CA MET A 135 -25.22 2.81 25.66
C MET A 135 -26.32 3.57 26.39
N GLU A 136 -26.32 3.52 27.73
CA GLU A 136 -27.25 4.27 28.58
C GLU A 136 -27.02 5.79 28.45
N ARG A 137 -25.76 6.24 28.59
CA ARG A 137 -25.41 7.64 28.39
C ARG A 137 -25.81 8.16 27.00
N LEU A 138 -25.49 7.43 25.93
CA LEU A 138 -25.81 7.86 24.57
C LEU A 138 -27.31 7.95 24.30
N LYS A 139 -28.16 7.18 24.99
CA LYS A 139 -29.63 7.36 24.89
C LYS A 139 -30.02 8.76 25.39
N VAL A 140 -29.61 9.11 26.60
CA VAL A 140 -29.91 10.41 27.23
C VAL A 140 -29.25 11.58 26.48
N ASP A 141 -27.96 11.46 26.14
CA ASP A 141 -27.22 12.55 25.49
C ASP A 141 -27.70 12.82 24.06
N ILE A 142 -28.09 11.78 23.29
CA ILE A 142 -28.64 11.97 21.93
C ILE A 142 -30.02 12.63 22.00
N GLU A 143 -30.90 12.22 22.92
CA GLU A 143 -32.20 12.87 23.13
C GLU A 143 -32.02 14.34 23.54
N GLY A 144 -31.15 14.62 24.52
CA GLY A 144 -30.83 15.98 24.95
C GLY A 144 -30.18 16.86 23.87
N VAL A 145 -29.38 16.29 22.96
CA VAL A 145 -28.86 17.00 21.78
C VAL A 145 -30.01 17.34 20.80
N ILE A 146 -30.92 16.40 20.54
CA ILE A 146 -32.08 16.61 19.66
C ILE A 146 -33.02 17.68 20.24
N GLU A 147 -33.19 17.77 21.56
CA GLU A 147 -33.98 18.82 22.19
C GLU A 147 -33.31 20.20 22.12
N LYS A 148 -32.00 20.29 22.40
CA LYS A 148 -31.23 21.53 22.22
C LYS A 148 -31.23 22.00 20.75
N GLU A 149 -31.21 21.07 19.79
CA GLU A 149 -31.30 21.41 18.36
C GLU A 149 -32.69 21.90 17.92
N LYS A 150 -33.77 21.48 18.61
CA LYS A 150 -35.11 22.04 18.38
C LYS A 150 -35.20 23.48 18.91
N SER A 151 -34.57 23.80 20.04
CA SER A 151 -34.71 25.12 20.69
C SER A 151 -33.88 26.26 20.07
N PHE A 152 -32.81 25.97 19.31
CA PHE A 152 -32.03 27.01 18.61
C PHE A 152 -32.89 27.93 17.73
N VAL A 153 -32.54 29.23 17.71
CA VAL A 153 -33.18 30.24 16.86
C VAL A 153 -32.70 30.10 15.40
N VAL A 154 -33.49 30.56 14.43
CA VAL A 154 -33.23 30.38 12.97
C VAL A 154 -31.83 30.84 12.53
N ALA A 155 -31.27 31.88 13.15
CA ALA A 155 -29.90 32.34 12.89
C ALA A 155 -28.83 31.38 13.44
N GLU A 156 -29.01 30.88 14.67
CA GLU A 156 -28.10 29.91 15.30
C GLU A 156 -28.12 28.57 14.55
N ARG A 157 -29.29 28.17 14.03
CA ARG A 157 -29.49 26.98 13.17
C ARG A 157 -28.71 27.02 11.85
N GLN A 158 -28.06 28.14 11.50
CA GLN A 158 -27.14 28.28 10.37
C GLN A 158 -25.64 28.24 10.78
N MET A 159 -25.30 28.63 12.02
CA MET A 159 -23.92 28.55 12.53
C MET A 159 -23.59 27.22 13.23
N VAL A 160 -24.55 26.60 13.89
CA VAL A 160 -24.35 25.35 14.63
C VAL A 160 -24.56 24.15 13.69
N HIS A 161 -23.48 23.40 13.44
CA HIS A 161 -23.56 22.08 12.80
C HIS A 161 -24.38 21.14 13.68
N ARG A 162 -25.55 20.74 13.19
CA ARG A 162 -26.44 19.76 13.82
C ARG A 162 -25.79 18.37 13.84
N LEU A 163 -25.84 17.72 15.00
CA LEU A 163 -25.32 16.39 15.31
C LEU A 163 -26.45 15.38 15.51
N GLY A 164 -27.58 15.79 16.09
CA GLY A 164 -28.75 14.94 16.35
C GLY A 164 -29.21 14.11 15.14
N PRO A 165 -29.36 14.71 13.93
CA PRO A 165 -29.72 13.99 12.71
C PRO A 165 -28.72 12.90 12.30
N PHE A 166 -27.43 13.02 12.62
CA PHE A 166 -26.42 12.01 12.31
C PHE A 166 -26.35 10.91 13.38
N LEU A 167 -26.48 11.29 14.64
CA LEU A 167 -26.48 10.37 15.78
C LEU A 167 -27.74 9.48 15.80
N SER A 168 -28.86 9.96 15.26
CA SER A 168 -30.12 9.18 15.15
C SER A 168 -30.10 8.06 14.11
N LEU A 169 -29.05 7.95 13.28
CA LEU A 169 -29.03 7.05 12.11
C LEU A 169 -28.67 5.59 12.45
N LEU A 170 -28.02 5.37 13.59
CA LEU A 170 -27.77 4.07 14.18
C LEU A 170 -28.33 4.03 15.59
N LYS A 171 -28.69 2.83 16.08
CA LYS A 171 -29.10 2.68 17.48
C LYS A 171 -27.91 2.92 18.43
N PRO A 172 -28.12 3.45 19.64
CA PRO A 172 -27.06 3.67 20.64
C PRO A 172 -26.20 2.44 20.94
N GLU A 173 -26.77 1.23 20.91
CA GLU A 173 -26.04 -0.04 21.08
C GLU A 173 -24.94 -0.21 20.01
N LYS A 174 -25.19 0.20 18.76
CA LYS A 174 -24.17 0.15 17.70
C LYS A 174 -23.15 1.28 17.84
N LEU A 175 -23.59 2.47 18.23
CA LEU A 175 -22.71 3.63 18.38
C LEU A 175 -21.67 3.44 19.50
N SER A 176 -22.08 2.94 20.68
CA SER A 176 -21.14 2.68 21.77
C SER A 176 -20.10 1.62 21.38
N LEU A 177 -20.55 0.52 20.74
CA LEU A 177 -19.68 -0.57 20.30
C LEU A 177 -18.68 -0.13 19.23
N ILE A 178 -19.12 0.58 18.18
CA ILE A 178 -18.25 1.10 17.12
C ILE A 178 -17.18 2.01 17.72
N THR A 179 -17.57 2.90 18.63
CA THR A 179 -16.65 3.84 19.29
C THR A 179 -15.55 3.12 20.07
N ILE A 180 -15.91 2.15 20.91
CA ILE A 180 -14.97 1.38 21.73
C ILE A 180 -14.01 0.58 20.82
N LEU A 181 -14.53 -0.15 19.83
CA LEU A 181 -13.72 -0.96 18.91
C LEU A 181 -12.77 -0.10 18.06
N GLU A 182 -13.28 0.98 17.45
CA GLU A 182 -12.49 1.82 16.53
C GLU A 182 -11.41 2.65 17.25
N LEU A 183 -11.69 3.13 18.46
CA LEU A 183 -10.73 3.86 19.29
C LEU A 183 -9.61 2.93 19.76
N MET A 184 -9.96 1.79 20.36
CA MET A 184 -8.97 0.84 20.86
C MET A 184 -8.14 0.21 19.72
N ARG A 185 -8.70 0.03 18.52
CA ARG A 185 -7.96 -0.41 17.31
C ARG A 185 -6.80 0.52 16.95
N LEU A 186 -6.91 1.81 17.27
CA LEU A 186 -5.92 2.82 16.86
C LEU A 186 -4.74 3.00 17.82
N HIS A 187 -4.67 2.22 18.90
CA HIS A 187 -3.52 2.17 19.78
C HIS A 187 -2.22 1.77 19.05
N GLY A 188 -1.14 2.48 19.35
CA GLY A 188 0.17 2.30 18.73
C GLY A 188 0.20 2.74 17.26
N THR A 189 -0.70 3.64 16.82
CA THR A 189 -0.72 4.12 15.42
C THR A 189 -0.21 5.55 15.27
N GLY A 190 0.65 5.75 14.27
CA GLY A 190 1.17 7.07 13.89
C GLY A 190 2.33 7.58 14.76
N GLY A 191 3.11 6.69 15.38
CA GLY A 191 4.35 7.03 16.10
C GLY A 191 4.21 7.27 17.61
N VAL A 192 3.01 7.11 18.17
CA VAL A 192 2.75 7.20 19.62
C VAL A 192 2.76 5.77 20.19
N SER A 193 3.54 5.49 21.23
CA SER A 193 3.60 4.17 21.87
C SER A 193 2.28 3.82 22.56
N ASP A 194 1.89 4.62 23.56
CA ASP A 194 0.83 4.30 24.53
C ASP A 194 -0.51 4.96 24.18
N GLY A 195 -0.73 5.21 22.88
CA GLY A 195 -1.81 6.08 22.44
C GLY A 195 -1.97 6.17 20.93
N MET A 196 -2.58 7.27 20.48
CA MET A 196 -2.93 7.52 19.09
C MET A 196 -3.08 9.03 18.81
N LYS A 197 -2.81 9.45 17.58
CA LYS A 197 -3.05 10.83 17.10
C LYS A 197 -4.55 11.14 17.11
N THR A 198 -5.00 12.09 17.95
CA THR A 198 -6.44 12.35 18.19
C THR A 198 -7.23 12.58 16.91
N ALA A 199 -6.71 13.39 15.98
CA ALA A 199 -7.37 13.69 14.71
C ALA A 199 -7.70 12.41 13.90
N ARG A 200 -6.80 11.40 13.92
CA ARG A 200 -7.00 10.10 13.26
C ARG A 200 -8.09 9.27 13.96
N ALA A 201 -8.17 9.34 15.28
CA ALA A 201 -9.21 8.67 16.06
C ALA A 201 -10.62 9.21 15.75
N LEU A 202 -10.79 10.53 15.80
CA LEU A 202 -12.10 11.14 15.55
C LEU A 202 -12.58 10.91 14.11
N LEU A 203 -11.67 10.96 13.13
CA LEU A 203 -11.96 10.64 11.73
C LEU A 203 -12.36 9.18 11.52
N ALA A 204 -11.67 8.23 12.18
CA ALA A 204 -11.94 6.80 12.03
C ALA A 204 -13.31 6.41 12.62
N VAL A 205 -13.61 6.84 13.86
CA VAL A 205 -14.91 6.58 14.51
C VAL A 205 -16.04 7.13 13.65
N GLY A 206 -15.94 8.39 13.19
CA GLY A 206 -16.94 9.00 12.32
C GLY A 206 -17.13 8.27 10.98
N ARG A 207 -16.03 7.85 10.33
CA ARG A 207 -16.09 7.08 9.08
C ARG A 207 -16.69 5.68 9.27
N ALA A 208 -16.42 5.02 10.40
CA ALA A 208 -16.97 3.70 10.72
C ALA A 208 -18.48 3.75 10.99
N VAL A 209 -18.96 4.78 11.71
CA VAL A 209 -20.39 5.02 11.94
C VAL A 209 -21.13 5.22 10.61
N GLU A 210 -20.60 6.04 9.71
CA GLU A 210 -21.17 6.26 8.37
C GLU A 210 -21.19 4.96 7.53
N LEU A 211 -20.12 4.15 7.59
CA LEU A 211 -20.04 2.88 6.87
C LEU A 211 -21.04 1.83 7.38
N GLU A 212 -21.25 1.69 8.70
CA GLU A 212 -22.27 0.78 9.23
C GLU A 212 -23.70 1.31 9.01
N TYR A 213 -23.89 2.63 8.94
CA TYR A 213 -25.16 3.21 8.48
C TYR A 213 -25.46 2.85 7.02
N LYS A 214 -24.52 3.09 6.09
CA LYS A 214 -24.64 2.67 4.69
C LYS A 214 -24.87 1.15 4.58
N ALA A 215 -24.19 0.33 5.38
CA ALA A 215 -24.40 -1.12 5.42
C ALA A 215 -25.74 -1.56 6.06
N THR A 216 -26.34 -0.78 6.98
CA THR A 216 -27.69 -1.07 7.50
C THR A 216 -28.79 -0.61 6.56
N LEU A 217 -28.60 0.47 5.80
CA LEU A 217 -29.50 0.86 4.71
C LEU A 217 -29.61 -0.24 3.66
N CYS A 218 -28.49 -0.75 3.14
CA CYS A 218 -28.48 -1.82 2.11
C CYS A 218 -29.25 -3.07 2.58
N ARG A 219 -29.06 -3.47 3.85
CA ARG A 219 -29.81 -4.57 4.48
C ARG A 219 -31.31 -4.26 4.61
N ARG A 220 -31.68 -3.06 5.09
CA ARG A 220 -33.08 -2.66 5.32
C ARG A 220 -33.86 -2.50 4.02
N ALA A 221 -33.22 -1.97 2.97
CA ALA A 221 -33.81 -1.80 1.65
C ALA A 221 -34.08 -3.13 0.93
N LYS A 222 -33.59 -4.27 1.46
CA LYS A 222 -33.65 -5.60 0.82
C LYS A 222 -33.15 -5.56 -0.63
N ILE A 223 -32.02 -4.89 -0.86
CA ILE A 223 -31.34 -4.91 -2.18
C ILE A 223 -30.80 -6.32 -2.38
N SER A 224 -31.65 -7.19 -2.91
CA SER A 224 -31.28 -8.55 -3.25
C SER A 224 -30.41 -8.52 -4.50
N ILE A 225 -29.12 -8.78 -4.33
CA ILE A 225 -28.39 -9.53 -5.36
C ILE A 225 -29.23 -10.79 -5.62
N PRO A 226 -29.66 -11.07 -6.88
CA PRO A 226 -30.54 -12.19 -7.14
C PRO A 226 -29.93 -13.52 -6.69
N SER A 227 -30.42 -14.06 -5.57
CA SER A 227 -30.02 -15.38 -5.09
C SER A 227 -30.57 -16.44 -6.03
N THR A 228 -29.69 -16.99 -6.87
CA THR A 228 -29.99 -18.08 -7.82
C THR A 228 -30.58 -19.31 -7.14
N ILE A 229 -30.33 -19.50 -5.84
CA ILE A 229 -30.77 -20.65 -5.05
C ILE A 229 -32.30 -20.70 -4.89
N SER A 230 -32.97 -19.55 -4.83
CA SER A 230 -34.43 -19.51 -4.65
C SER A 230 -35.24 -19.99 -5.88
N ALA A 231 -34.58 -20.32 -6.99
CA ALA A 231 -35.19 -20.90 -8.18
C ALA A 231 -35.07 -22.44 -8.25
N LEU A 232 -34.27 -23.08 -7.38
CA LEU A 232 -34.13 -24.54 -7.37
C LEU A 232 -35.24 -25.26 -6.59
N SER A 233 -36.03 -24.55 -5.78
CA SER A 233 -37.09 -25.12 -4.93
C SER A 233 -38.40 -25.42 -5.68
N SER A 234 -38.59 -24.92 -6.91
CA SER A 234 -39.67 -25.36 -7.81
C SER A 234 -39.26 -26.60 -8.58
N GLY A 235 -39.29 -27.76 -7.92
CA GLY A 235 -38.80 -29.03 -8.48
C GLY A 235 -39.61 -29.55 -9.67
N THR A 236 -39.06 -29.46 -10.88
CA THR A 236 -39.47 -30.25 -12.07
C THR A 236 -38.40 -30.14 -13.17
N GLY A 237 -37.37 -30.99 -13.14
CA GLY A 237 -36.32 -31.04 -14.16
C GLY A 237 -35.19 -32.01 -13.82
N ARG A 238 -34.58 -32.65 -14.82
CA ARG A 238 -33.42 -33.53 -14.64
C ARG A 238 -32.12 -32.71 -14.67
N PRO A 239 -31.08 -33.08 -13.90
CA PRO A 239 -29.79 -32.39 -13.94
C PRO A 239 -28.97 -32.81 -15.18
N GLY A 240 -28.79 -31.89 -16.11
CA GLY A 240 -27.94 -32.08 -17.29
C GLY A 240 -28.09 -30.93 -18.31
N GLU A 241 -26.99 -30.58 -18.99
CA GLU A 241 -26.97 -29.81 -20.25
C GLU A 241 -27.70 -28.45 -20.27
N ALA A 242 -27.45 -27.60 -19.27
CA ALA A 242 -27.77 -26.16 -19.33
C ALA A 242 -26.56 -25.31 -18.88
N GLY A 243 -25.55 -25.21 -19.75
CA GLY A 243 -24.30 -24.52 -19.44
C GLY A 243 -24.45 -23.01 -19.20
N TYR A 244 -23.70 -22.47 -18.24
CA TYR A 244 -23.68 -21.05 -17.81
C TYR A 244 -23.17 -20.05 -18.89
N PHE A 245 -22.92 -20.51 -20.13
CA PHE A 245 -22.16 -19.81 -21.16
C PHE A 245 -22.89 -19.74 -22.51
N SER A 246 -24.14 -19.25 -22.53
CA SER A 246 -24.84 -18.89 -23.77
C SER A 246 -25.07 -17.38 -23.86
N GLY A 247 -24.83 -16.78 -25.03
CA GLY A 247 -24.86 -15.32 -25.20
C GLY A 247 -26.19 -14.66 -24.81
N ARG A 248 -27.32 -15.36 -25.02
CA ARG A 248 -28.66 -14.88 -24.62
C ARG A 248 -28.81 -14.75 -23.09
N ALA A 249 -28.17 -15.62 -22.31
CA ALA A 249 -28.16 -15.49 -20.85
C ALA A 249 -27.36 -14.25 -20.40
N TYR A 250 -26.26 -13.93 -21.10
CA TYR A 250 -25.45 -12.74 -20.82
C TYR A 250 -26.19 -11.44 -21.16
N GLU A 251 -26.94 -11.43 -22.27
CA GLU A 251 -27.77 -10.31 -22.72
C GLU A 251 -28.96 -10.05 -21.77
N ASP A 252 -29.60 -11.11 -21.26
CA ASP A 252 -30.67 -10.97 -20.28
C ASP A 252 -30.13 -10.59 -18.89
N LEU A 253 -28.96 -11.10 -18.50
CA LEU A 253 -28.19 -10.58 -17.36
C LEU A 253 -27.81 -9.11 -17.54
N TYR A 254 -27.53 -8.64 -18.76
CA TYR A 254 -27.24 -7.22 -19.01
C TYR A 254 -28.50 -6.36 -18.84
N LYS A 255 -29.65 -6.79 -19.37
CA LYS A 255 -30.94 -6.11 -19.18
C LYS A 255 -31.34 -6.06 -17.69
N ARG A 256 -31.15 -7.17 -16.96
CA ARG A 256 -31.34 -7.22 -15.49
C ARG A 256 -30.33 -6.35 -14.73
N ARG A 257 -29.06 -6.25 -15.19
CA ARG A 257 -28.04 -5.34 -14.64
C ARG A 257 -28.43 -3.88 -14.86
N VAL A 258 -28.95 -3.47 -16.02
CA VAL A 258 -29.45 -2.11 -16.27
C VAL A 258 -30.66 -1.77 -15.39
N ALA A 259 -31.56 -2.72 -15.14
CA ALA A 259 -32.66 -2.55 -14.20
C ALA A 259 -32.15 -2.39 -12.75
N ALA A 260 -31.27 -3.29 -12.29
CA ALA A 260 -30.67 -3.20 -10.95
C ALA A 260 -29.84 -1.92 -10.76
N ARG A 261 -29.15 -1.46 -11.82
CA ARG A 261 -28.40 -0.20 -11.85
C ARG A 261 -29.31 1.00 -11.57
N ARG A 262 -30.46 1.11 -12.25
CA ARG A 262 -31.46 2.15 -11.95
C ARG A 262 -31.96 2.07 -10.50
N TRP A 263 -32.37 0.89 -10.04
CA TRP A 263 -32.82 0.70 -8.65
C TRP A 263 -31.75 1.00 -7.57
N VAL A 264 -30.45 1.01 -7.93
CA VAL A 264 -29.36 1.41 -7.04
C VAL A 264 -29.03 2.90 -7.20
N GLU A 265 -29.02 3.43 -8.42
CA GLU A 265 -28.78 4.86 -8.70
C GLU A 265 -29.93 5.72 -8.10
N ASP A 266 -31.19 5.33 -8.32
CA ASP A 266 -32.40 5.91 -7.69
C ASP A 266 -32.42 5.73 -6.14
N GLY A 267 -31.58 4.85 -5.60
CA GLY A 267 -31.47 4.57 -4.16
C GLY A 267 -30.28 5.25 -3.46
N GLU A 268 -29.16 5.47 -4.16
CA GLU A 268 -27.97 6.13 -3.62
C GLU A 268 -28.13 7.66 -3.52
N GLU A 269 -29.01 8.29 -4.33
CA GLU A 269 -29.30 9.74 -4.24
C GLU A 269 -29.82 10.17 -2.85
N TRP A 270 -30.44 9.26 -2.09
CA TRP A 270 -31.08 9.61 -0.81
C TRP A 270 -30.11 9.75 0.37
N ALA A 271 -28.83 9.39 0.22
CA ALA A 271 -27.86 9.31 1.32
C ALA A 271 -26.46 9.88 0.96
N GLY A 272 -26.36 11.20 0.84
CA GLY A 272 -25.10 11.91 0.55
C GLY A 272 -23.96 11.68 1.56
N GLU A 273 -22.72 11.76 1.06
CA GLU A 273 -21.47 11.67 1.82
C GLU A 273 -21.42 12.60 3.05
N TRP A 274 -20.94 12.10 4.18
CA TRP A 274 -20.70 12.95 5.35
C TRP A 274 -19.42 13.78 5.15
N THR A 275 -19.52 15.09 5.33
CA THR A 275 -18.32 15.96 5.34
C THR A 275 -17.33 15.53 6.43
N GLN A 276 -16.03 15.78 6.24
CA GLN A 276 -15.04 15.47 7.30
C GLN A 276 -15.33 16.21 8.60
N VAL A 277 -15.90 17.43 8.55
CA VAL A 277 -16.35 18.16 9.74
C VAL A 277 -17.47 17.39 10.47
N GLY A 278 -18.42 16.81 9.74
CA GLY A 278 -19.46 15.92 10.29
C GLY A 278 -18.86 14.67 10.93
N ARG A 279 -18.03 13.92 10.18
CA ARG A 279 -17.31 12.73 10.66
C ARG A 279 -16.54 13.02 11.97
N VAL A 280 -15.77 14.11 11.99
CA VAL A 280 -14.96 14.54 13.15
C VAL A 280 -15.81 14.97 14.33
N LYS A 281 -16.94 15.67 14.12
CA LYS A 281 -17.81 16.08 15.23
C LYS A 281 -18.58 14.90 15.83
N VAL A 282 -19.10 13.99 15.01
CA VAL A 282 -19.71 12.74 15.49
C VAL A 282 -18.68 11.89 16.23
N GLY A 283 -17.49 11.69 15.64
CA GLY A 283 -16.39 10.99 16.29
C GLY A 283 -15.93 11.65 17.60
N SER A 284 -15.86 12.98 17.64
CA SER A 284 -15.53 13.72 18.88
C SER A 284 -16.57 13.51 19.94
N PHE A 285 -17.87 13.68 19.63
CA PHE A 285 -18.95 13.50 20.59
C PHE A 285 -18.95 12.08 21.17
N LEU A 286 -18.82 11.07 20.32
CA LEU A 286 -18.81 9.67 20.77
C LEU A 286 -17.57 9.32 21.62
N VAL A 287 -16.38 9.80 21.25
CA VAL A 287 -15.14 9.56 22.02
C VAL A 287 -15.13 10.35 23.33
N ASP A 288 -15.66 11.58 23.35
CA ASP A 288 -15.87 12.40 24.56
C ASP A 288 -16.84 11.68 25.53
N CYS A 289 -18.00 11.22 25.02
CA CYS A 289 -18.94 10.41 25.79
C CYS A 289 -18.32 9.11 26.36
N LEU A 290 -17.39 8.47 25.63
CA LEU A 290 -16.64 7.30 26.10
C LEU A 290 -15.57 7.68 27.14
N MET A 291 -14.91 8.83 27.02
CA MET A 291 -13.81 9.23 27.90
C MET A 291 -14.24 9.46 29.36
N ASP A 292 -15.40 10.08 29.62
CA ASP A 292 -15.87 10.24 31.00
C ASP A 292 -16.46 8.94 31.59
N VAL A 293 -16.87 8.00 30.73
CA VAL A 293 -17.56 6.74 31.13
C VAL A 293 -16.58 5.58 31.36
N ALA A 294 -15.50 5.54 30.58
CA ALA A 294 -14.52 4.48 30.66
C ALA A 294 -13.52 4.74 31.78
N VAL A 295 -13.74 4.11 32.94
CA VAL A 295 -12.84 4.06 34.09
C VAL A 295 -12.28 2.66 34.31
N VAL A 296 -11.15 2.58 35.02
CA VAL A 296 -10.47 1.35 35.48
C VAL A 296 -9.94 1.52 36.90
N GLU A 297 -9.92 0.45 37.70
CA GLU A 297 -9.24 0.42 39.00
C GLU A 297 -7.72 0.29 38.78
N ARG A 298 -6.94 1.29 39.20
CA ARG A 298 -5.47 1.24 39.26
C ARG A 298 -5.03 0.98 40.70
N LYS A 299 -4.12 0.03 40.87
CA LYS A 299 -3.49 -0.33 42.15
C LYS A 299 -2.08 0.23 42.17
N GLY A 300 -1.66 0.82 43.28
CA GLY A 300 -0.34 1.43 43.41
C GLY A 300 0.13 1.47 44.85
N ILE A 301 1.43 1.31 45.05
CA ILE A 301 2.04 1.40 46.39
C ILE A 301 2.41 2.87 46.64
N ASP A 302 1.90 3.45 47.74
CA ASP A 302 2.38 4.76 48.18
C ASP A 302 3.84 4.64 48.64
N LYS A 303 4.73 5.36 47.94
CA LYS A 303 6.17 5.39 48.20
C LYS A 303 6.54 5.84 49.62
N ARG A 304 5.64 6.49 50.36
CA ARG A 304 5.87 6.98 51.73
C ARG A 304 5.34 6.05 52.82
N THR A 305 4.24 5.33 52.59
CA THR A 305 3.60 4.46 53.60
C THR A 305 3.69 2.96 53.31
N GLY A 306 4.05 2.57 52.08
CA GLY A 306 4.14 1.17 51.66
C GLY A 306 2.79 0.47 51.48
N GLN A 307 1.67 1.18 51.61
CA GLN A 307 0.32 0.60 51.51
C GLN A 307 -0.16 0.52 50.05
N GLU A 308 -0.91 -0.55 49.72
CA GLU A 308 -1.60 -0.70 48.43
C GLU A 308 -2.83 0.22 48.42
N VAL A 309 -2.75 1.30 47.64
CA VAL A 309 -3.87 2.21 47.37
C VAL A 309 -4.53 1.79 46.06
N ARG A 310 -5.86 1.79 46.04
CA ARG A 310 -6.68 1.55 44.84
C ARG A 310 -7.43 2.84 44.47
N GLU A 311 -7.37 3.22 43.20
CA GLU A 311 -7.99 4.44 42.68
C GLU A 311 -8.67 4.16 41.34
N ASN A 312 -9.91 4.62 41.16
CA ASN A 312 -10.59 4.57 39.87
C ASN A 312 -10.12 5.73 38.99
N GLN A 313 -9.43 5.42 37.91
CA GLN A 313 -8.87 6.40 36.97
C GLN A 313 -9.52 6.27 35.58
N PRO A 314 -9.58 7.35 34.78
CA PRO A 314 -9.99 7.26 33.38
C PRO A 314 -9.12 6.28 32.60
N ALA A 315 -9.78 5.42 31.80
CA ALA A 315 -9.16 4.45 30.90
C ALA A 315 -8.48 5.12 29.69
N PHE A 316 -8.95 6.31 29.32
CA PHE A 316 -8.45 7.15 28.24
C PHE A 316 -8.26 8.58 28.76
N PHE A 317 -7.20 9.25 28.34
CA PHE A 317 -7.00 10.66 28.64
C PHE A 317 -6.36 11.40 27.45
N HIS A 318 -6.77 12.65 27.25
CA HIS A 318 -6.18 13.51 26.23
C HIS A 318 -4.92 14.18 26.79
N SER A 319 -3.82 14.15 26.02
CA SER A 319 -2.57 14.83 26.34
C SER A 319 -1.91 15.36 25.05
N TYR A 320 -0.75 16.00 25.21
CA TYR A 320 0.01 16.55 24.09
C TYR A 320 1.46 16.07 24.15
N GLU A 321 2.03 15.79 22.98
CA GLU A 321 3.45 15.46 22.79
C GLU A 321 4.10 16.47 21.86
N TYR A 322 5.41 16.63 21.94
CA TYR A 322 6.18 17.47 21.02
C TYR A 322 7.02 16.58 20.10
N LEU A 323 6.78 16.71 18.79
CA LEU A 323 7.56 16.05 17.74
C LEU A 323 8.15 17.16 16.86
N HIS A 324 9.49 17.20 16.77
CA HIS A 324 10.23 18.21 15.99
C HIS A 324 9.75 19.65 16.28
N GLY A 325 9.61 19.99 17.57
CA GLY A 325 9.11 21.28 18.05
C GLY A 325 7.59 21.48 17.96
N HIS A 326 6.86 20.69 17.17
CA HIS A 326 5.43 20.84 16.98
C HIS A 326 4.59 20.12 18.04
N LYS A 327 3.64 20.85 18.65
CA LYS A 327 2.68 20.33 19.64
C LYS A 327 1.60 19.49 18.96
N LEU A 328 1.63 18.18 19.21
CA LEU A 328 0.69 17.19 18.69
C LEU A 328 -0.29 16.74 19.78
N GLY A 329 -1.59 16.86 19.52
CA GLY A 329 -2.62 16.31 20.41
C GLY A 329 -2.81 14.80 20.22
N VAL A 330 -2.74 14.05 21.33
CA VAL A 330 -2.86 12.58 21.38
C VAL A 330 -3.93 12.14 22.38
N ILE A 331 -4.57 11.00 22.11
CA ILE A 331 -5.31 10.26 23.14
C ILE A 331 -4.36 9.16 23.63
N LYS A 332 -4.04 9.18 24.92
CA LYS A 332 -3.31 8.11 25.60
C LYS A 332 -4.28 7.24 26.37
N LEU A 333 -3.90 5.98 26.57
CA LEU A 333 -4.62 5.07 27.43
C LEU A 333 -3.99 5.10 28.83
N ASN A 334 -4.77 4.80 29.86
CA ASN A 334 -4.24 4.55 31.19
C ASN A 334 -3.16 3.47 31.11
N GLN A 335 -2.07 3.57 31.89
CA GLN A 335 -1.01 2.57 31.89
C GLN A 335 -1.55 1.14 32.14
N VAL A 336 -2.56 0.96 33.00
CA VAL A 336 -3.19 -0.34 33.24
C VAL A 336 -3.85 -0.88 31.96
N VAL A 337 -4.56 -0.01 31.24
CA VAL A 337 -5.21 -0.36 29.97
C VAL A 337 -4.16 -0.56 28.88
N ALA A 338 -3.13 0.27 28.77
CA ALA A 338 -2.06 0.13 27.77
C ALA A 338 -1.25 -1.17 27.97
N GLU A 339 -0.90 -1.50 29.21
CA GLU A 339 -0.20 -2.75 29.53
C GLU A 339 -1.08 -3.99 29.28
N ARG A 340 -2.37 -3.95 29.65
CA ARG A 340 -3.29 -5.06 29.34
C ARG A 340 -3.57 -5.13 27.84
N LEU A 341 -3.71 -3.99 27.15
CA LEU A 341 -3.87 -3.88 25.71
C LEU A 341 -2.63 -4.34 24.93
N ALA A 342 -1.43 -4.27 25.51
CA ALA A 342 -0.23 -4.84 24.92
C ALA A 342 -0.08 -6.35 25.21
N LYS A 343 -0.79 -6.89 26.21
CA LYS A 343 -0.89 -8.34 26.50
C LYS A 343 -1.97 -8.99 25.63
N ASP A 344 -3.18 -8.44 25.63
CA ASP A 344 -4.30 -8.88 24.81
C ASP A 344 -4.11 -8.53 23.32
N GLY A 345 -3.71 -7.29 23.00
CA GLY A 345 -3.80 -6.69 21.67
C GLY A 345 -5.26 -6.45 21.21
N LEU A 346 -5.47 -5.65 20.14
CA LEU A 346 -6.84 -5.25 19.76
C LEU A 346 -7.08 -4.78 18.31
N ARG A 347 -6.05 -4.59 17.48
CA ARG A 347 -6.18 -4.11 16.10
C ARG A 347 -7.06 -4.92 15.09
N ASP A 348 -7.32 -6.24 15.09
CA ASP A 348 -6.90 -7.43 15.86
C ASP A 348 -7.92 -8.06 16.86
N THR A 349 -8.79 -7.32 17.57
CA THR A 349 -10.13 -7.84 18.00
C THR A 349 -11.01 -8.03 16.78
N LEU A 350 -10.85 -7.10 15.85
CA LEU A 350 -11.56 -7.03 14.59
C LEU A 350 -11.00 -8.11 13.66
N HIS A 351 -11.71 -9.24 13.63
CA HIS A 351 -11.61 -10.32 12.67
C HIS A 351 -11.30 -9.78 11.26
N PRO A 352 -10.36 -10.39 10.51
CA PRO A 352 -10.00 -9.93 9.17
C PRO A 352 -11.25 -9.84 8.29
N ARG A 353 -11.66 -8.63 7.92
CA ARG A 353 -12.89 -8.40 7.15
C ARG A 353 -12.86 -9.04 5.76
N HIS A 354 -11.67 -9.30 5.25
CA HIS A 354 -11.39 -9.81 3.92
C HIS A 354 -10.45 -11.02 4.03
N LEU A 355 -11.02 -12.22 4.14
CA LEU A 355 -10.33 -13.50 3.97
C LEU A 355 -10.46 -13.99 2.52
N PRO A 356 -9.64 -14.97 2.06
CA PRO A 356 -9.83 -15.62 0.76
C PRO A 356 -11.25 -16.18 0.59
N MET A 357 -11.76 -16.18 -0.65
CA MET A 357 -13.12 -16.65 -0.95
C MET A 357 -13.13 -18.14 -1.30
N LEU A 358 -14.06 -18.92 -0.76
CA LEU A 358 -14.23 -20.35 -1.08
C LEU A 358 -14.90 -20.61 -2.46
N ILE A 359 -15.42 -19.56 -3.10
CA ILE A 359 -16.00 -19.61 -4.46
C ILE A 359 -15.45 -18.48 -5.33
N LYS A 360 -15.62 -18.61 -6.66
CA LYS A 360 -15.17 -17.60 -7.63
C LYS A 360 -15.79 -16.23 -7.29
N PRO A 361 -14.99 -15.13 -7.26
CA PRO A 361 -15.47 -13.79 -6.91
C PRO A 361 -16.62 -13.31 -7.80
N LYS A 362 -17.39 -12.36 -7.28
CA LYS A 362 -18.37 -11.62 -8.06
C LYS A 362 -17.64 -10.82 -9.17
N PRO A 363 -17.98 -10.99 -10.46
CA PRO A 363 -17.41 -10.19 -11.54
C PRO A 363 -17.60 -8.69 -11.31
N TRP A 364 -16.63 -7.89 -11.76
CA TRP A 364 -16.71 -6.44 -11.68
C TRP A 364 -17.73 -5.89 -12.68
N LEU A 365 -18.76 -5.22 -12.17
CA LEU A 365 -19.87 -4.63 -12.95
C LEU A 365 -19.91 -3.10 -12.87
N SER A 366 -19.18 -2.53 -11.91
CA SER A 366 -19.14 -1.10 -11.62
C SER A 366 -17.92 -0.80 -10.75
N HIS A 367 -17.50 0.47 -10.70
CA HIS A 367 -16.47 0.98 -9.79
C HIS A 367 -16.67 0.61 -8.31
N THR A 368 -17.89 0.26 -7.91
CA THR A 368 -18.32 -0.07 -6.54
C THR A 368 -19.02 -1.43 -6.40
N ASP A 369 -19.02 -2.27 -7.46
CA ASP A 369 -19.69 -3.57 -7.44
C ASP A 369 -18.86 -4.68 -8.12
N GLY A 370 -18.34 -5.60 -7.30
CA GLY A 370 -17.46 -6.70 -7.67
C GLY A 370 -16.62 -7.21 -6.49
N GLY A 371 -15.89 -8.30 -6.70
CA GLY A 371 -15.08 -8.95 -5.67
C GLY A 371 -15.90 -9.85 -4.75
N TYR A 372 -16.20 -9.39 -3.54
CA TYR A 372 -16.96 -10.15 -2.53
C TYR A 372 -18.46 -10.23 -2.84
N LEU A 373 -19.19 -11.14 -2.19
CA LEU A 373 -20.62 -11.34 -2.41
C LEU A 373 -21.47 -10.32 -1.62
N TYR A 374 -21.12 -10.08 -0.35
CA TYR A 374 -21.91 -9.30 0.60
C TYR A 374 -21.15 -8.05 1.09
N ASN A 375 -19.82 -8.08 1.11
CA ASN A 375 -18.99 -6.90 1.39
C ASN A 375 -18.84 -6.01 0.15
N LYS A 376 -19.44 -4.81 0.15
CA LYS A 376 -19.21 -3.79 -0.90
C LYS A 376 -17.72 -3.38 -0.93
N THR A 377 -17.08 -3.51 -2.08
CA THR A 377 -15.68 -3.08 -2.30
C THR A 377 -15.55 -2.15 -3.50
N VAL A 378 -14.44 -1.41 -3.57
CA VAL A 378 -14.15 -0.49 -4.68
C VAL A 378 -13.10 -1.07 -5.62
N ALA A 379 -13.34 -0.88 -6.92
CA ALA A 379 -12.46 -1.36 -7.99
C ALA A 379 -11.09 -0.65 -7.97
N MET A 380 -11.01 0.58 -7.45
CA MET A 380 -9.79 1.37 -7.38
C MET A 380 -9.49 1.87 -5.96
N ARG A 381 -8.24 1.73 -5.51
CA ARG A 381 -7.71 2.26 -4.25
C ARG A 381 -7.27 3.71 -4.45
N PHE A 382 -8.09 4.67 -4.03
CA PHE A 382 -7.75 6.11 -3.99
C PHE A 382 -7.60 6.60 -2.53
N LYS A 383 -6.66 7.53 -2.30
CA LYS A 383 -6.40 8.12 -0.97
C LYS A 383 -7.28 9.35 -0.75
N ASP A 384 -8.56 9.13 -0.43
CA ASP A 384 -9.58 10.16 -0.16
C ASP A 384 -9.72 11.25 -1.26
N SER A 385 -9.35 10.96 -2.51
CA SER A 385 -9.42 11.91 -3.62
C SER A 385 -10.76 11.83 -4.37
N MET A 386 -11.66 12.77 -4.10
CA MET A 386 -12.94 12.90 -4.83
C MET A 386 -12.77 13.07 -6.34
N GLU A 387 -11.65 13.65 -6.78
CA GLU A 387 -11.33 13.85 -8.19
C GLU A 387 -11.09 12.51 -8.89
N GLN A 388 -10.28 11.63 -8.29
CA GLN A 388 -10.06 10.26 -8.77
C GLN A 388 -11.37 9.46 -8.82
N GLU A 389 -12.21 9.58 -7.79
CA GLU A 389 -13.51 8.91 -7.72
C GLU A 389 -14.48 9.40 -8.81
N SER A 390 -14.57 10.72 -9.03
CA SER A 390 -15.44 11.33 -10.04
C SER A 390 -15.07 10.88 -11.46
N TYR A 391 -13.79 10.94 -11.82
CA TYR A 391 -13.31 10.45 -13.12
C TYR A 391 -13.56 8.93 -13.30
N LEU A 392 -13.35 8.12 -12.26
CA LEU A 392 -13.62 6.68 -12.30
C LEU A 392 -15.13 6.39 -12.47
N LYS A 393 -16.00 7.06 -11.70
CA LYS A 393 -17.46 6.91 -11.81
C LYS A 393 -17.95 7.33 -13.19
N HIS A 394 -17.40 8.41 -13.77
CA HIS A 394 -17.73 8.85 -15.11
C HIS A 394 -17.31 7.81 -16.19
N ALA A 395 -16.07 7.31 -16.16
CA ALA A 395 -15.62 6.26 -17.07
C ALA A 395 -16.42 4.94 -16.90
N SER A 396 -16.87 4.63 -15.68
CA SER A 396 -17.80 3.52 -15.36
C SER A 396 -19.23 3.74 -15.87
N SER A 397 -19.66 5.00 -16.03
CA SER A 397 -20.94 5.34 -16.67
C SER A 397 -20.90 5.28 -18.20
N LEU A 398 -19.73 5.56 -18.80
CA LEU A 398 -19.52 5.49 -20.24
C LEU A 398 -19.21 4.07 -20.77
N GLY A 399 -18.89 3.11 -19.89
CA GLY A 399 -18.46 1.76 -20.30
C GLY A 399 -16.99 1.67 -20.73
N ASN A 400 -16.18 2.69 -20.46
CA ASN A 400 -14.76 2.72 -20.85
C ASN A 400 -13.89 1.75 -20.02
N LEU A 401 -14.42 1.17 -18.95
CA LEU A 401 -13.68 0.34 -17.98
C LEU A 401 -13.90 -1.17 -18.14
N GLU A 402 -14.71 -1.61 -19.10
CA GLU A 402 -15.06 -3.03 -19.29
C GLU A 402 -13.82 -3.93 -19.47
N LEU A 403 -12.78 -3.46 -20.16
CA LEU A 403 -11.53 -4.20 -20.31
C LEU A 403 -10.74 -4.34 -18.98
N VAL A 404 -10.82 -3.32 -18.11
CA VAL A 404 -10.17 -3.30 -16.79
C VAL A 404 -10.90 -4.24 -15.84
N TYR A 405 -12.23 -4.19 -15.81
CA TYR A 405 -13.09 -5.11 -15.06
C TYR A 405 -12.87 -6.55 -15.52
N ALA A 406 -12.93 -6.79 -16.83
CA ALA A 406 -12.70 -8.10 -17.42
C ALA A 406 -11.29 -8.65 -17.12
N GLY A 407 -10.28 -7.80 -16.93
CA GLY A 407 -8.92 -8.18 -16.52
C GLY A 407 -8.82 -8.51 -15.03
N LEU A 408 -9.44 -7.70 -14.15
CA LEU A 408 -9.57 -8.00 -12.72
C LEU A 408 -10.33 -9.31 -12.48
N ASP A 409 -11.33 -9.62 -13.31
CA ASP A 409 -12.06 -10.88 -13.28
C ASP A 409 -11.17 -12.08 -13.61
N VAL A 410 -10.18 -11.94 -14.53
CA VAL A 410 -9.20 -13.02 -14.77
C VAL A 410 -8.46 -13.32 -13.46
N LEU A 411 -7.81 -12.29 -12.91
CA LEU A 411 -6.95 -12.39 -11.72
C LEU A 411 -7.71 -12.86 -10.48
N GLY A 412 -8.98 -12.45 -10.33
CA GLY A 412 -9.87 -12.93 -9.27
C GLY A 412 -10.37 -14.37 -9.47
N SER A 413 -10.53 -14.83 -10.71
CA SER A 413 -11.06 -16.15 -11.03
C SER A 413 -10.05 -17.31 -10.92
N THR A 414 -8.75 -17.01 -10.82
CA THR A 414 -7.68 -17.99 -10.68
C THR A 414 -7.81 -18.75 -9.34
N PRO A 415 -7.94 -20.09 -9.37
CA PRO A 415 -8.05 -20.91 -8.17
C PRO A 415 -6.68 -21.14 -7.51
N TRP A 416 -6.65 -21.17 -6.19
CA TRP A 416 -5.48 -21.42 -5.36
C TRP A 416 -5.72 -22.52 -4.34
N LYS A 417 -4.65 -23.21 -3.94
CA LYS A 417 -4.62 -24.23 -2.89
C LYS A 417 -3.34 -24.09 -2.06
N ILE A 418 -3.38 -24.50 -0.79
CA ILE A 418 -2.21 -24.51 0.09
C ILE A 418 -1.30 -25.70 -0.24
N ASN A 419 0.01 -25.46 -0.35
CA ASN A 419 1.03 -26.51 -0.50
C ASN A 419 1.25 -27.22 0.85
N ARG A 420 0.60 -28.38 1.07
CA ARG A 420 0.78 -29.19 2.28
C ARG A 420 2.24 -29.57 2.53
N GLY A 421 2.96 -29.99 1.48
CA GLY A 421 4.35 -30.43 1.58
C GLY A 421 5.34 -29.34 2.01
N VAL A 422 5.02 -28.06 1.78
CA VAL A 422 5.77 -26.91 2.32
C VAL A 422 5.20 -26.46 3.67
N PHE A 423 3.88 -26.41 3.81
CA PHE A 423 3.19 -26.03 5.05
C PHE A 423 3.63 -26.89 6.25
N ASP A 424 3.74 -28.20 6.08
CA ASP A 424 4.15 -29.12 7.15
C ASP A 424 5.60 -28.84 7.62
N VAL A 425 6.47 -28.36 6.72
CA VAL A 425 7.87 -27.96 7.04
C VAL A 425 7.90 -26.59 7.72
N VAL A 426 7.11 -25.63 7.22
CA VAL A 426 6.92 -24.31 7.85
C VAL A 426 6.42 -24.48 9.29
N LEU A 427 5.43 -25.35 9.50
CA LEU A 427 4.84 -25.64 10.80
C LEU A 427 5.85 -26.25 11.78
N GLN A 428 6.69 -27.19 11.32
CA GLN A 428 7.76 -27.77 12.15
C GLN A 428 8.80 -26.73 12.57
N VAL A 429 9.27 -25.88 11.65
CA VAL A 429 10.25 -24.81 11.94
C VAL A 429 9.65 -23.77 12.87
N TRP A 430 8.42 -23.35 12.59
CA TRP A 430 7.68 -22.40 13.38
C TRP A 430 7.48 -22.86 14.83
N ASN A 431 7.12 -24.13 15.01
CA ASN A 431 6.92 -24.76 16.32
C ASN A 431 8.24 -25.04 17.06
N LYS A 432 9.37 -25.22 16.37
CA LYS A 432 10.71 -25.22 17.02
C LYS A 432 11.12 -23.83 17.51
N GLY A 433 10.62 -22.78 16.86
CA GLY A 433 10.94 -21.38 17.20
C GLY A 433 12.22 -20.85 16.56
N ASP A 434 12.86 -21.63 15.68
CA ASP A 434 14.10 -21.30 14.98
C ASP A 434 13.95 -20.12 14.00
N ARG A 435 15.05 -19.42 13.71
CA ARG A 435 15.14 -18.50 12.56
C ARG A 435 15.33 -19.31 11.27
N MET A 436 14.51 -19.09 10.25
CA MET A 436 14.72 -19.67 8.93
C MET A 436 14.30 -18.73 7.80
N GLY A 437 15.27 -18.29 7.00
CA GLY A 437 15.05 -17.26 5.98
C GLY A 437 14.43 -16.01 6.61
N LYS A 438 13.23 -15.63 6.14
CA LYS A 438 12.46 -14.49 6.64
C LYS A 438 11.52 -14.85 7.81
N ILE A 439 11.49 -16.09 8.30
CA ILE A 439 10.76 -16.45 9.53
C ILE A 439 11.56 -15.95 10.75
N PRO A 440 11.01 -15.04 11.57
CA PRO A 440 11.68 -14.52 12.76
C PRO A 440 11.65 -15.52 13.94
N PRO A 441 12.75 -15.67 14.69
CA PRO A 441 12.85 -16.58 15.81
C PRO A 441 11.93 -16.19 16.98
N ALA A 442 11.62 -17.16 17.84
CA ALA A 442 10.77 -16.97 19.02
C ALA A 442 11.38 -16.01 20.05
N VAL A 443 12.68 -16.12 20.28
CA VAL A 443 13.48 -15.18 21.09
C VAL A 443 14.27 -14.28 20.13
N TYR A 444 14.37 -12.98 20.44
CA TYR A 444 15.18 -12.07 19.64
C TYR A 444 16.67 -12.39 19.81
N ASP A 445 17.36 -12.53 18.69
CA ASP A 445 18.67 -13.16 18.53
C ASP A 445 19.86 -12.20 18.65
N ALA A 446 19.63 -10.89 18.67
CA ALA A 446 20.66 -9.91 19.02
C ALA A 446 20.70 -9.68 20.55
N PRO A 447 21.89 -9.74 21.19
CA PRO A 447 22.03 -9.51 22.63
C PRO A 447 21.64 -8.07 23.01
N GLU A 448 21.21 -7.88 24.26
CA GLU A 448 20.92 -6.54 24.79
C GLU A 448 22.23 -5.75 24.94
N PRO A 449 22.30 -4.48 24.48
CA PRO A 449 23.54 -3.70 24.57
C PRO A 449 23.98 -3.46 26.02
N GLU A 450 25.24 -3.81 26.31
CA GLU A 450 25.83 -3.57 27.63
C GLU A 450 26.17 -2.08 27.84
N PRO A 451 26.10 -1.56 29.09
CA PRO A 451 26.51 -0.19 29.41
C PRO A 451 27.97 0.08 29.05
N ILE A 452 28.25 1.25 28.47
CA ILE A 452 29.60 1.66 28.09
C ILE A 452 30.33 2.24 29.32
N GLU A 453 31.55 1.78 29.59
CA GLU A 453 32.38 2.33 30.68
C GLU A 453 32.62 3.84 30.47
N GLY A 454 32.54 4.64 31.55
CA GLY A 454 32.68 6.10 31.47
C GLY A 454 31.43 6.88 31.06
N MET A 455 30.27 6.24 30.90
CA MET A 455 28.97 6.85 30.53
C MET A 455 28.48 7.99 31.46
N GLU A 456 29.02 8.10 32.69
CA GLU A 456 28.74 9.22 33.59
C GLU A 456 29.57 10.48 33.26
N CYS A 457 30.73 10.32 32.63
CA CYS A 457 31.70 11.39 32.36
C CYS A 457 31.68 11.88 30.90
N ASP A 458 31.35 11.02 29.93
CA ASP A 458 31.31 11.38 28.50
C ASP A 458 29.87 11.39 27.91
N PRO A 459 29.34 12.58 27.53
CA PRO A 459 28.07 12.70 26.81
C PRO A 459 28.02 11.95 25.48
N LYS A 460 29.14 11.77 24.75
CA LYS A 460 29.16 11.06 23.47
C LYS A 460 28.88 9.57 23.67
N SER A 461 29.63 8.92 24.57
CA SER A 461 29.42 7.51 24.95
C SER A 461 28.00 7.26 25.47
N LYS A 462 27.45 8.19 26.27
CA LYS A 462 26.06 8.15 26.71
C LYS A 462 25.05 8.20 25.56
N ASN A 463 25.27 9.06 24.56
CA ASN A 463 24.43 9.13 23.37
C ASN A 463 24.54 7.87 22.51
N VAL A 464 25.75 7.32 22.31
CA VAL A 464 25.97 6.06 21.57
C VAL A 464 25.28 4.88 22.26
N PHE A 465 25.35 4.78 23.59
CA PHE A 465 24.59 3.76 24.32
C PHE A 465 23.08 3.93 24.13
N MET A 466 22.54 5.14 24.27
CA MET A 466 21.10 5.39 24.06
C MET A 466 20.66 5.09 22.62
N GLN A 467 21.50 5.33 21.61
CA GLN A 467 21.24 4.95 20.22
C GLN A 467 21.22 3.42 20.06
N ARG A 468 22.21 2.70 20.60
CA ARG A 468 22.27 1.22 20.58
C ARG A 468 21.06 0.60 21.28
N GLN A 469 20.69 1.09 22.46
CA GLN A 469 19.55 0.59 23.23
C GLN A 469 18.21 0.86 22.49
N LYS A 470 18.04 2.04 21.87
CA LYS A 470 16.88 2.32 20.99
C LYS A 470 16.85 1.39 19.78
N ALA A 471 17.98 1.17 19.11
CA ALA A 471 18.08 0.30 17.95
C ALA A 471 17.74 -1.17 18.30
N TRP A 472 18.23 -1.68 19.44
CA TRP A 472 17.88 -3.01 19.93
C TRP A 472 16.41 -3.14 20.30
N ALA A 473 15.85 -2.17 21.04
CA ALA A 473 14.43 -2.16 21.41
C ALA A 473 13.52 -2.10 20.17
N HIS A 474 13.89 -1.32 19.16
CA HIS A 474 13.22 -1.26 17.87
C HIS A 474 13.32 -2.59 17.11
N GLY A 475 14.52 -3.19 17.01
CA GLY A 475 14.71 -4.51 16.39
C GLY A 475 13.90 -5.61 17.05
N LYS A 476 13.84 -5.63 18.39
CA LYS A 476 13.02 -6.54 19.19
C LYS A 476 11.51 -6.36 18.94
N ALA A 477 11.04 -5.11 18.84
CA ALA A 477 9.65 -4.79 18.50
C ALA A 477 9.28 -5.18 17.06
N ASN A 478 10.21 -5.01 16.11
CA ASN A 478 10.04 -5.42 14.72
C ASN A 478 10.00 -6.95 14.60
N ASN A 479 10.93 -7.68 15.23
CA ASN A 479 10.93 -9.14 15.27
C ASN A 479 9.60 -9.71 15.82
N HIS A 480 9.05 -9.10 16.88
CA HIS A 480 7.72 -9.47 17.40
C HIS A 480 6.58 -9.17 16.41
N SER A 481 6.63 -8.02 15.73
CA SER A 481 5.63 -7.61 14.73
C SER A 481 5.63 -8.52 13.51
N ASP A 482 6.82 -8.84 12.98
CA ASP A 482 7.01 -9.80 11.89
C ASP A 482 6.54 -11.20 12.31
N ARG A 483 6.88 -11.64 13.54
CA ARG A 483 6.45 -12.94 14.06
C ARG A 483 4.92 -13.02 14.17
N CYS A 484 4.26 -11.97 14.64
CA CYS A 484 2.79 -11.90 14.60
C CYS A 484 2.24 -11.95 13.16
N SER A 485 2.84 -11.24 12.20
CA SER A 485 2.42 -11.27 10.80
C SER A 485 2.57 -12.65 10.15
N VAL A 486 3.66 -13.37 10.41
CA VAL A 486 3.87 -14.75 9.94
C VAL A 486 2.85 -15.69 10.56
N ASN A 487 2.57 -15.56 11.86
CA ASN A 487 1.58 -16.37 12.56
C ASN A 487 0.17 -16.23 11.94
N TYR A 488 -0.26 -15.00 11.63
CA TYR A 488 -1.51 -14.75 10.90
C TYR A 488 -1.60 -15.51 9.57
N ARG A 489 -0.48 -15.65 8.84
CA ARG A 489 -0.45 -16.41 7.57
C ARG A 489 -0.53 -17.91 7.79
N ILE A 490 0.21 -18.45 8.77
CA ILE A 490 0.23 -19.89 9.05
C ILE A 490 -1.15 -20.37 9.53
N GLU A 491 -1.83 -19.59 10.38
CA GLU A 491 -3.20 -19.90 10.82
C GLU A 491 -4.20 -19.91 9.66
N ILE A 492 -4.18 -18.87 8.80
CA ILE A 492 -5.07 -18.80 7.63
C ILE A 492 -4.73 -19.95 6.66
N ALA A 493 -3.45 -20.24 6.42
CA ALA A 493 -3.04 -21.38 5.60
C ALA A 493 -3.51 -22.73 6.20
N ARG A 494 -3.51 -22.91 7.52
CA ARG A 494 -4.06 -24.10 8.18
C ARG A 494 -5.57 -24.23 7.96
N ALA A 495 -6.32 -23.15 8.09
CA ALA A 495 -7.78 -23.19 7.95
C ALA A 495 -8.27 -23.40 6.50
N PHE A 496 -7.49 -22.96 5.51
CA PHE A 496 -7.74 -23.20 4.09
C PHE A 496 -6.97 -24.41 3.54
N LEU A 497 -6.34 -25.24 4.40
CA LEU A 497 -5.61 -26.44 3.98
C LEU A 497 -6.60 -27.50 3.48
N GLY A 498 -6.63 -27.73 2.17
CA GLY A 498 -7.53 -28.69 1.52
C GLY A 498 -8.59 -28.04 0.64
N ASP A 499 -9.16 -26.93 1.10
CA ASP A 499 -10.09 -26.11 0.31
C ASP A 499 -9.37 -25.47 -0.89
N THR A 500 -10.12 -25.30 -1.99
CA THR A 500 -9.71 -24.44 -3.10
C THR A 500 -10.34 -23.06 -2.91
N PHE A 501 -9.54 -22.01 -3.03
CA PHE A 501 -9.98 -20.64 -2.76
C PHE A 501 -9.52 -19.66 -3.83
N TYR A 502 -10.07 -18.44 -3.75
CA TYR A 502 -9.91 -17.38 -4.74
C TYR A 502 -9.55 -16.06 -4.06
N LEU A 503 -8.74 -15.27 -4.75
CA LEU A 503 -8.22 -13.99 -4.26
C LEU A 503 -8.84 -12.85 -5.09
N PRO A 504 -9.96 -12.23 -4.66
CA PRO A 504 -10.53 -11.11 -5.41
C PRO A 504 -9.53 -9.96 -5.51
N HIS A 505 -9.40 -9.35 -6.69
CA HIS A 505 -8.44 -8.28 -6.98
C HIS A 505 -9.14 -6.92 -7.18
N ASN A 506 -8.42 -5.84 -6.88
CA ASN A 506 -8.74 -4.47 -7.28
C ASN A 506 -7.45 -3.71 -7.68
N ILE A 507 -7.55 -2.52 -8.28
CA ILE A 507 -6.40 -1.72 -8.74
C ILE A 507 -6.01 -0.58 -7.79
N ASP A 508 -4.78 -0.06 -7.91
CA ASP A 508 -4.45 1.30 -7.46
C ASP A 508 -4.81 2.36 -8.52
N PHE A 509 -4.60 3.64 -8.21
CA PHE A 509 -4.90 4.75 -9.13
C PHE A 509 -4.08 4.76 -10.44
N ARG A 510 -3.09 3.87 -10.59
CA ARG A 510 -2.29 3.70 -11.82
C ARG A 510 -2.72 2.49 -12.64
N GLY A 511 -3.64 1.67 -12.11
CA GLY A 511 -4.10 0.43 -12.71
C GLY A 511 -3.38 -0.83 -12.22
N ARG A 512 -2.36 -0.74 -11.35
CA ARG A 512 -1.67 -1.95 -10.84
C ARG A 512 -2.62 -2.76 -9.97
N ALA A 513 -2.79 -4.05 -10.27
CA ALA A 513 -3.71 -4.93 -9.56
C ALA A 513 -3.11 -5.50 -8.26
N TYR A 514 -3.98 -5.69 -7.26
CA TYR A 514 -3.66 -6.17 -5.92
C TYR A 514 -4.81 -7.04 -5.36
N PRO A 515 -4.53 -8.19 -4.73
CA PRO A 515 -5.50 -8.92 -3.92
C PRO A 515 -6.11 -8.05 -2.80
N ILE A 516 -7.41 -8.21 -2.55
CA ILE A 516 -8.13 -7.57 -1.45
C ILE A 516 -7.86 -8.27 -0.09
N PRO A 517 -7.71 -9.61 0.01
CA PRO A 517 -7.25 -10.26 1.25
C PRO A 517 -5.81 -9.84 1.60
N PRO A 518 -5.56 -9.19 2.76
CA PRO A 518 -4.26 -8.54 3.00
C PRO A 518 -3.21 -9.44 3.66
N HIS A 519 -3.61 -10.52 4.35
CA HIS A 519 -2.71 -11.32 5.18
C HIS A 519 -1.97 -12.42 4.39
N LEU A 520 -2.73 -13.27 3.68
CA LEU A 520 -2.23 -14.37 2.85
C LEU A 520 -2.68 -14.14 1.40
N ASN A 521 -1.71 -13.91 0.51
CA ASN A 521 -1.90 -13.78 -0.93
C ASN A 521 -0.54 -13.95 -1.66
N HIS A 522 -0.59 -14.16 -2.99
CA HIS A 522 0.59 -14.46 -3.81
C HIS A 522 1.50 -13.25 -4.10
N ILE A 523 1.04 -12.01 -3.86
CA ILE A 523 1.88 -10.80 -3.93
C ILE A 523 2.83 -10.70 -2.72
N GLY A 524 2.59 -11.49 -1.66
CA GLY A 524 3.41 -11.54 -0.45
C GLY A 524 4.87 -11.97 -0.65
N ASP A 525 5.53 -12.23 0.49
CA ASP A 525 6.92 -12.69 0.55
C ASP A 525 7.09 -14.16 0.13
N ASP A 526 8.33 -14.61 -0.01
CA ASP A 526 8.72 -16.00 -0.36
C ASP A 526 7.93 -17.07 0.41
N LEU A 527 7.73 -16.90 1.72
CA LEU A 527 6.89 -17.80 2.52
C LEU A 527 5.44 -17.82 2.03
N SER A 528 4.85 -16.64 1.80
CA SER A 528 3.49 -16.52 1.27
C SER A 528 3.34 -17.13 -0.11
N ARG A 529 4.40 -17.14 -0.93
CA ARG A 529 4.44 -17.73 -2.28
C ARG A 529 4.63 -19.24 -2.26
N GLY A 530 5.63 -19.74 -1.52
CA GLY A 530 5.90 -21.18 -1.40
C GLY A 530 4.76 -21.98 -0.74
N LEU A 531 3.91 -21.30 0.05
CA LEU A 531 2.66 -21.87 0.58
C LEU A 531 1.53 -21.99 -0.44
N LEU A 532 1.63 -21.39 -1.64
CA LEU A 532 0.53 -21.28 -2.61
C LEU A 532 0.83 -22.02 -3.92
N MET A 533 -0.15 -22.79 -4.39
CA MET A 533 -0.18 -23.43 -5.71
C MET A 533 -1.51 -23.15 -6.40
N PHE A 534 -1.61 -23.41 -7.70
CA PHE A 534 -2.90 -23.36 -8.37
C PHE A 534 -3.83 -24.47 -7.86
N GLY A 535 -5.13 -24.19 -7.79
CA GLY A 535 -6.14 -25.18 -7.38
C GLY A 535 -6.48 -26.22 -8.46
N GLU A 536 -6.16 -25.91 -9.72
CA GLU A 536 -6.23 -26.81 -10.86
C GLU A 536 -4.80 -27.21 -11.25
N ALA A 537 -4.52 -28.51 -11.41
CA ALA A 537 -3.23 -29.03 -11.89
C ALA A 537 -3.26 -29.27 -13.41
N LYS A 538 -2.09 -29.36 -14.06
CA LYS A 538 -1.98 -29.71 -15.50
C LYS A 538 -0.79 -30.64 -15.75
N PRO A 539 -0.87 -31.59 -16.70
CA PRO A 539 0.25 -32.45 -17.06
C PRO A 539 1.43 -31.63 -17.59
N LEU A 540 2.66 -31.97 -17.16
CA LEU A 540 3.88 -31.24 -17.51
C LEU A 540 4.21 -31.28 -19.02
N GLY A 541 4.21 -32.46 -19.61
CA GLY A 541 4.84 -32.72 -20.91
C GLY A 541 6.35 -32.41 -20.93
N GLU A 542 6.99 -32.62 -22.08
CA GLU A 542 8.44 -32.39 -22.25
C GLU A 542 8.85 -30.95 -21.93
N ARG A 543 8.03 -29.99 -22.40
CA ARG A 543 8.25 -28.56 -22.20
C ARG A 543 8.04 -28.13 -20.76
N GLY A 544 6.99 -28.62 -20.08
CA GLY A 544 6.76 -28.30 -18.68
C GLY A 544 7.83 -28.90 -17.76
N LEU A 545 8.33 -30.10 -18.04
CA LEU A 545 9.44 -30.67 -17.28
C LEU A 545 10.74 -29.86 -17.48
N LYS A 546 11.00 -29.32 -18.68
CA LYS A 546 12.10 -28.36 -18.89
C LYS A 546 11.88 -27.06 -18.12
N TRP A 547 10.67 -26.49 -18.17
CA TRP A 547 10.34 -25.23 -17.48
C TRP A 547 10.37 -25.35 -15.95
N LEU A 548 9.98 -26.49 -15.37
CA LEU A 548 10.09 -26.75 -13.93
C LEU A 548 11.55 -26.76 -13.46
N LYS A 549 12.47 -27.32 -14.27
CA LYS A 549 13.92 -27.26 -14.00
C LYS A 549 14.49 -25.84 -14.14
N ILE A 550 14.08 -25.09 -15.18
CA ILE A 550 14.46 -23.68 -15.34
C ILE A 550 13.97 -22.85 -14.14
N HIS A 551 12.74 -23.07 -13.70
CA HIS A 551 12.14 -22.38 -12.56
C HIS A 551 12.91 -22.64 -11.26
N LEU A 552 13.28 -23.89 -10.98
CA LEU A 552 14.12 -24.25 -9.84
C LEU A 552 15.50 -23.56 -9.88
N ALA A 553 16.13 -23.46 -11.06
CA ALA A 553 17.39 -22.73 -11.23
C ALA A 553 17.23 -21.22 -10.99
N ASN A 554 16.14 -20.61 -11.48
CA ASN A 554 15.81 -19.20 -11.22
C ASN A 554 15.66 -18.94 -9.71
N LEU A 555 14.88 -19.77 -9.01
CA LEU A 555 14.63 -19.64 -7.55
C LEU A 555 15.88 -19.85 -6.69
N TYR A 556 16.84 -20.65 -7.16
CA TYR A 556 18.15 -20.79 -6.52
C TYR A 556 19.07 -19.57 -6.73
N GLY A 557 18.74 -18.66 -7.66
CA GLY A 557 19.55 -17.50 -8.02
C GLY A 557 20.45 -17.70 -9.25
N TYR A 558 20.32 -18.81 -9.99
CA TYR A 558 21.08 -19.07 -11.23
C TYR A 558 20.35 -18.54 -12.48
N ASP A 559 19.91 -17.27 -12.44
CA ASP A 559 19.12 -16.64 -13.50
C ASP A 559 19.94 -16.23 -14.75
N LYS A 560 21.28 -16.22 -14.66
CA LYS A 560 22.18 -15.72 -15.72
C LYS A 560 22.72 -16.77 -16.69
N GLY A 561 22.47 -18.06 -16.46
CA GLY A 561 22.68 -19.08 -17.47
C GLY A 561 21.67 -18.94 -18.62
N SER A 562 22.01 -19.46 -19.81
CA SER A 562 21.00 -19.76 -20.83
C SER A 562 20.00 -20.79 -20.31
N PHE A 563 18.84 -20.94 -20.94
CA PHE A 563 17.84 -21.93 -20.52
C PHE A 563 18.36 -23.37 -20.49
N ASP A 564 19.37 -23.71 -21.29
CA ASP A 564 20.00 -25.03 -21.27
C ASP A 564 21.10 -25.13 -20.19
N ASP A 565 21.89 -24.07 -19.96
CA ASP A 565 22.81 -23.97 -18.81
C ASP A 565 22.03 -24.17 -17.48
N ARG A 566 20.84 -23.54 -17.35
CA ARG A 566 19.95 -23.66 -16.18
C ARG A 566 19.42 -25.09 -15.97
N VAL A 567 19.15 -25.82 -17.05
CA VAL A 567 18.72 -27.24 -16.98
C VAL A 567 19.88 -28.16 -16.60
N VAL A 568 21.09 -27.91 -17.12
CA VAL A 568 22.31 -28.64 -16.72
C VAL A 568 22.59 -28.44 -15.23
N PHE A 569 22.52 -27.19 -14.73
CA PHE A 569 22.68 -26.87 -13.31
C PHE A 569 21.77 -27.69 -12.39
N VAL A 570 20.52 -27.93 -12.79
CA VAL A 570 19.59 -28.78 -12.03
C VAL A 570 19.89 -30.27 -12.18
N ASN A 571 20.23 -30.74 -13.39
CA ASN A 571 20.56 -32.15 -13.63
C ASN A 571 21.81 -32.59 -12.84
N GLU A 572 22.81 -31.73 -12.70
CA GLU A 572 24.01 -31.96 -11.86
C GLU A 572 23.71 -32.12 -10.37
N ARG A 573 22.56 -31.62 -9.89
CA ARG A 573 22.25 -31.46 -8.45
C ARG A 573 21.02 -32.26 -8.01
N LEU A 574 20.58 -33.22 -8.81
CA LEU A 574 19.40 -34.04 -8.52
C LEU A 574 19.48 -34.74 -7.15
N GLU A 575 20.66 -35.20 -6.72
CA GLU A 575 20.84 -35.74 -5.36
C GLU A 575 20.57 -34.71 -4.24
N GLU A 576 20.99 -33.46 -4.42
CA GLU A 576 20.78 -32.39 -3.43
C GLU A 576 19.32 -31.93 -3.40
N ILE A 577 18.64 -32.00 -4.55
CA ILE A 577 17.22 -31.72 -4.72
C ILE A 577 16.37 -32.82 -4.09
N PHE A 578 16.73 -34.09 -4.28
CA PHE A 578 16.02 -35.24 -3.72
C PHE A 578 16.16 -35.28 -2.19
N ASP A 579 17.38 -35.08 -1.68
CA ASP A 579 17.64 -34.89 -0.24
C ASP A 579 16.85 -33.69 0.35
N SER A 580 16.75 -32.58 -0.38
CA SER A 580 15.94 -31.42 0.02
C SER A 580 14.43 -31.71 0.01
N ALA A 581 13.94 -32.53 -0.92
CA ALA A 581 12.54 -32.88 -1.04
C ALA A 581 12.09 -33.86 0.05
N GLU A 582 12.89 -34.89 0.33
CA GLU A 582 12.61 -35.93 1.33
C GLU A 582 12.92 -35.48 2.76
N LYS A 583 14.07 -34.84 2.98
CA LYS A 583 14.61 -34.49 4.31
C LYS A 583 14.89 -32.98 4.43
N PRO A 584 13.86 -32.11 4.25
CA PRO A 584 14.06 -30.66 4.16
C PRO A 584 14.75 -30.04 5.38
N LEU A 585 14.53 -30.58 6.58
CA LEU A 585 15.17 -30.06 7.80
C LEU A 585 16.49 -30.77 8.14
N GLU A 586 16.53 -32.10 7.99
CA GLU A 586 17.60 -32.99 8.49
C GLU A 586 18.68 -33.34 7.46
N GLY A 587 18.43 -33.13 6.17
CA GLY A 587 19.38 -33.38 5.09
C GLY A 587 20.46 -32.29 4.96
N LYS A 588 21.19 -32.30 3.84
CA LYS A 588 22.25 -31.35 3.46
C LYS A 588 21.79 -29.89 3.47
N GLY A 589 20.47 -29.65 3.41
CA GLY A 589 19.85 -28.32 3.54
C GLY A 589 20.15 -27.40 2.35
N TRP A 590 20.35 -27.97 1.16
CA TRP A 590 20.73 -27.24 -0.05
C TRP A 590 19.78 -26.08 -0.39
N TRP A 591 18.46 -26.34 -0.36
CA TRP A 591 17.41 -25.35 -0.62
C TRP A 591 17.47 -24.11 0.31
N LYS A 592 18.03 -24.25 1.52
CA LYS A 592 18.16 -23.16 2.51
C LYS A 592 19.16 -22.07 2.08
N LYS A 593 19.93 -22.30 1.00
CA LYS A 593 20.93 -21.38 0.43
C LYS A 593 20.44 -20.61 -0.81
N ALA A 594 19.23 -20.89 -1.29
CA ALA A 594 18.60 -20.22 -2.42
C ALA A 594 18.22 -18.76 -2.09
N ASP A 595 18.12 -17.91 -3.12
CA ASP A 595 17.60 -16.53 -2.98
C ASP A 595 16.13 -16.51 -2.50
N ASP A 596 15.31 -17.45 -2.99
CA ASP A 596 13.90 -17.64 -2.62
C ASP A 596 13.67 -19.08 -2.08
N PRO A 597 14.02 -19.35 -0.80
CA PRO A 597 14.12 -20.71 -0.27
C PRO A 597 12.78 -21.47 -0.14
N TRP A 598 11.68 -20.84 0.26
CA TRP A 598 10.40 -21.55 0.42
C TRP A 598 9.78 -21.92 -0.93
N GLN A 599 9.91 -21.05 -1.93
CA GLN A 599 9.56 -21.37 -3.32
C GLN A 599 10.50 -22.46 -3.89
N CYS A 600 11.81 -22.37 -3.63
CA CYS A 600 12.79 -23.39 -4.05
C CYS A 600 12.46 -24.77 -3.46
N LEU A 601 12.07 -24.86 -2.19
CA LEU A 601 11.61 -26.11 -1.58
C LEU A 601 10.35 -26.68 -2.24
N ALA A 602 9.39 -25.82 -2.62
CA ALA A 602 8.21 -26.24 -3.36
C ALA A 602 8.60 -26.88 -4.71
N ALA A 603 9.47 -26.21 -5.47
CA ALA A 603 9.97 -26.72 -6.75
C ALA A 603 10.81 -28.01 -6.61
N CYS A 604 11.61 -28.16 -5.54
CA CYS A 604 12.30 -29.42 -5.24
C CYS A 604 11.33 -30.60 -5.04
N LYS A 605 10.25 -30.38 -4.28
CA LYS A 605 9.24 -31.41 -3.99
C LYS A 605 8.44 -31.81 -5.22
N GLU A 606 8.00 -30.85 -6.03
CA GLU A 606 7.29 -31.12 -7.29
C GLU A 606 8.19 -31.82 -8.32
N LEU A 607 9.47 -31.44 -8.43
CA LEU A 607 10.42 -32.10 -9.35
C LEU A 607 10.77 -33.53 -8.90
N HIS A 608 10.89 -33.79 -7.59
CA HIS A 608 11.06 -35.14 -7.02
C HIS A 608 9.81 -36.00 -7.28
N ALA A 609 8.62 -35.47 -7.03
CA ALA A 609 7.36 -36.17 -7.28
C ALA A 609 7.15 -36.48 -8.76
N ALA A 610 7.46 -35.54 -9.66
CA ALA A 610 7.40 -35.75 -11.10
C ALA A 610 8.37 -36.85 -11.56
N LEU A 611 9.64 -36.78 -11.16
CA LEU A 611 10.67 -37.74 -11.60
C LEU A 611 10.53 -39.15 -11.00
N ASN A 612 9.85 -39.30 -9.86
CA ASN A 612 9.51 -40.59 -9.26
C ASN A 612 8.14 -41.13 -9.71
N SER A 613 7.38 -40.39 -10.53
CA SER A 613 6.13 -40.87 -11.10
C SER A 613 6.35 -41.86 -12.26
N PRO A 614 5.38 -42.75 -12.58
CA PRO A 614 5.54 -43.73 -13.66
C PRO A 614 5.76 -43.13 -15.06
N ASP A 615 5.27 -41.90 -15.28
CA ASP A 615 5.58 -41.08 -16.45
C ASP A 615 5.72 -39.60 -16.02
N PRO A 616 6.95 -39.07 -15.91
CA PRO A 616 7.21 -37.67 -15.57
C PRO A 616 6.62 -36.64 -16.54
N LEU A 617 6.17 -37.05 -17.74
CA LEU A 617 5.52 -36.18 -18.72
C LEU A 617 4.01 -36.07 -18.45
N ALA A 618 3.38 -37.15 -17.99
CA ALA A 618 1.96 -37.18 -17.61
C ALA A 618 1.68 -36.61 -16.21
N TYR A 619 2.71 -36.41 -15.38
CA TYR A 619 2.59 -35.86 -14.03
C TYR A 619 1.84 -34.52 -14.00
N GLU A 620 0.74 -34.46 -13.23
CA GLU A 620 -0.09 -33.26 -13.06
C GLU A 620 0.53 -32.31 -12.02
N CYS A 621 1.23 -31.29 -12.49
CA CYS A 621 1.86 -30.27 -11.64
C CYS A 621 0.89 -29.11 -11.36
N ALA A 622 0.89 -28.62 -10.11
CA ALA A 622 0.07 -27.49 -9.67
C ALA A 622 0.89 -26.21 -9.39
N LEU A 623 2.22 -26.31 -9.43
CA LEU A 623 3.14 -25.22 -9.13
C LEU A 623 3.08 -24.11 -10.20
N PRO A 624 2.95 -22.82 -9.81
CA PRO A 624 3.16 -21.71 -10.73
C PRO A 624 4.63 -21.65 -11.17
N VAL A 625 4.87 -21.50 -12.47
CA VAL A 625 6.18 -21.11 -13.00
C VAL A 625 6.15 -19.62 -13.33
N HIS A 626 7.15 -18.90 -12.81
CA HIS A 626 7.26 -17.44 -12.96
C HIS A 626 8.07 -17.07 -14.20
N GLN A 627 7.68 -15.98 -14.86
CA GLN A 627 8.39 -15.33 -15.95
C GLN A 627 8.49 -13.84 -15.63
N ASP A 628 9.70 -13.34 -15.47
CA ASP A 628 9.94 -12.01 -14.89
C ASP A 628 10.57 -11.06 -15.93
N GLY A 629 10.01 -9.84 -16.05
CA GLY A 629 10.56 -8.81 -16.94
C GLY A 629 11.90 -8.26 -16.43
N THR A 630 12.93 -8.23 -17.28
CA THR A 630 14.27 -7.73 -16.91
C THR A 630 14.25 -6.20 -16.73
N CYS A 631 13.86 -5.75 -15.53
CA CYS A 631 13.59 -4.35 -15.19
C CYS A 631 12.53 -3.73 -16.11
N ASN A 632 11.26 -4.14 -15.95
CA ASN A 632 10.17 -3.78 -16.88
C ASN A 632 10.02 -2.26 -17.11
N GLY A 633 10.30 -1.43 -16.09
CA GLY A 633 10.35 0.03 -16.25
C GLY A 633 11.33 0.52 -17.32
N LEU A 634 12.54 -0.08 -17.42
CA LEU A 634 13.48 0.20 -18.51
C LEU A 634 13.05 -0.43 -19.83
N GLN A 635 12.40 -1.60 -19.83
CA GLN A 635 11.87 -2.24 -21.03
C GLN A 635 10.79 -1.35 -21.71
N HIS A 636 9.82 -0.84 -20.94
CA HIS A 636 8.86 0.15 -21.44
C HIS A 636 9.55 1.42 -21.96
N TYR A 637 10.52 1.98 -21.22
CA TYR A 637 11.24 3.18 -21.66
C TYR A 637 12.01 2.98 -22.97
N ALA A 638 12.77 1.89 -23.12
CA ALA A 638 13.54 1.61 -24.34
C ALA A 638 12.63 1.38 -25.55
N ALA A 639 11.47 0.71 -25.37
CA ALA A 639 10.48 0.52 -26.43
C ALA A 639 9.77 1.83 -26.85
N LEU A 640 9.59 2.78 -25.93
CA LEU A 640 9.07 4.11 -26.23
C LEU A 640 10.12 5.00 -26.92
N GLY A 641 11.32 5.10 -26.34
CA GLY A 641 12.41 5.97 -26.79
C GLY A 641 13.16 5.47 -28.03
N GLY A 642 13.10 4.17 -28.32
CA GLY A 642 13.84 3.56 -29.44
C GLY A 642 15.34 3.36 -29.17
N ASP A 643 15.73 3.28 -27.89
CA ASP A 643 17.12 3.16 -27.42
C ASP A 643 17.73 1.77 -27.77
N GLU A 644 18.34 1.60 -28.94
CA GLU A 644 18.88 0.31 -29.41
C GLU A 644 19.88 -0.35 -28.44
N GLN A 645 20.83 0.41 -27.90
CA GLN A 645 21.81 -0.12 -26.94
C GLN A 645 21.15 -0.49 -25.61
N GLY A 646 20.23 0.34 -25.12
CA GLY A 646 19.44 0.05 -23.93
C GLY A 646 18.58 -1.21 -24.10
N ALA A 647 17.91 -1.36 -25.25
CA ALA A 647 17.05 -2.48 -25.59
C ALA A 647 17.76 -3.85 -25.52
N LYS A 648 19.03 -3.91 -25.97
CA LYS A 648 19.89 -5.10 -25.85
C LYS A 648 20.25 -5.42 -24.39
N GLN A 649 20.45 -4.42 -23.54
CA GLN A 649 20.77 -4.62 -22.12
C GLN A 649 19.56 -5.05 -21.27
N VAL A 650 18.32 -4.84 -21.76
CA VAL A 650 17.07 -5.25 -21.10
C VAL A 650 16.29 -6.33 -21.86
N ASN A 651 17.00 -7.11 -22.71
CA ASN A 651 16.50 -8.31 -23.38
C ASN A 651 15.29 -8.09 -24.32
N LEU A 652 15.07 -6.87 -24.82
CA LEU A 652 14.08 -6.61 -25.87
C LEU A 652 14.56 -7.12 -27.23
N ASP A 653 15.84 -6.92 -27.54
CA ASP A 653 16.48 -7.46 -28.74
C ASP A 653 16.95 -8.92 -28.51
N VAL A 654 17.32 -9.61 -29.59
CA VAL A 654 17.76 -11.01 -29.55
C VAL A 654 19.20 -11.12 -29.01
N THR A 655 19.38 -11.93 -27.97
CA THR A 655 20.70 -12.28 -27.40
C THR A 655 20.79 -13.79 -27.15
N ASP A 656 21.99 -14.36 -27.23
CA ASP A 656 22.22 -15.80 -26.97
C ASP A 656 22.10 -16.16 -25.48
N ARG A 657 22.32 -15.17 -24.60
CA ARG A 657 22.23 -15.25 -23.14
C ARG A 657 21.51 -14.02 -22.58
N PRO A 658 20.86 -14.13 -21.40
CA PRO A 658 20.17 -13.00 -20.78
C PRO A 658 21.18 -11.91 -20.36
N SER A 659 21.01 -10.69 -20.90
CA SER A 659 21.75 -9.50 -20.48
C SER A 659 21.37 -9.10 -19.05
N ASP A 660 22.33 -8.50 -18.33
CA ASP A 660 22.12 -7.96 -16.99
C ASP A 660 22.56 -6.48 -16.93
N VAL A 661 21.61 -5.59 -17.22
CA VAL A 661 21.81 -4.13 -17.20
C VAL A 661 22.50 -3.61 -15.93
N TYR A 662 22.27 -4.24 -14.77
CA TYR A 662 22.90 -3.86 -13.51
C TYR A 662 24.42 -4.08 -13.51
N THR A 663 24.87 -5.24 -14.02
CA THR A 663 26.30 -5.55 -14.16
C THR A 663 26.94 -4.69 -15.24
N TYR A 664 26.24 -4.43 -16.35
CA TYR A 664 26.73 -3.53 -17.40
C TYR A 664 26.91 -2.09 -16.88
N VAL A 665 25.94 -1.54 -16.14
CA VAL A 665 26.06 -0.20 -15.52
C VAL A 665 27.18 -0.17 -14.47
N ALA A 666 27.39 -1.23 -13.68
CA ALA A 666 28.53 -1.31 -12.76
C ALA A 666 29.87 -1.18 -13.49
N GLN A 667 30.03 -1.90 -14.61
CA GLN A 667 31.24 -1.81 -15.47
C GLN A 667 31.42 -0.43 -16.12
N MET A 668 30.32 0.21 -16.56
CA MET A 668 30.36 1.60 -17.06
C MET A 668 30.83 2.59 -15.99
N VAL A 669 30.33 2.45 -14.76
CA VAL A 669 30.70 3.28 -13.61
C VAL A 669 32.16 3.06 -13.22
N GLU A 670 32.62 1.81 -13.11
CA GLU A 670 34.01 1.50 -12.80
C GLU A 670 34.99 2.03 -13.86
N LYS A 671 34.68 1.84 -15.16
CA LYS A 671 35.47 2.43 -16.26
C LYS A 671 35.56 3.97 -16.15
N ARG A 672 34.49 4.63 -15.71
CA ARG A 672 34.49 6.09 -15.52
C ARG A 672 35.25 6.52 -14.27
N MET A 673 35.17 5.76 -13.18
CA MET A 673 35.96 5.98 -11.97
C MET A 673 37.45 5.87 -12.25
N LEU A 674 37.89 4.90 -13.05
CA LEU A 674 39.29 4.80 -13.51
C LEU A 674 39.73 6.08 -14.27
N ALA A 675 38.89 6.59 -15.17
CA ALA A 675 39.19 7.84 -15.88
C ALA A 675 39.17 9.09 -14.97
N ASP A 676 38.42 9.10 -13.87
CA ASP A 676 38.45 10.17 -12.86
C ASP A 676 39.71 10.05 -11.96
N ILE A 677 40.20 8.83 -11.71
CA ILE A 677 41.48 8.55 -11.03
C ILE A 677 42.67 9.05 -11.87
N GLU A 678 42.67 8.77 -13.17
CA GLU A 678 43.70 9.19 -14.12
C GLU A 678 43.80 10.72 -14.25
N LYS A 679 42.68 11.43 -14.18
CA LYS A 679 42.63 12.90 -14.22
C LYS A 679 43.16 13.59 -12.97
N GLY A 680 43.22 12.89 -11.83
CA GLY A 680 43.75 13.41 -10.57
C GLY A 680 42.93 14.53 -9.92
N ASP A 681 41.66 14.70 -10.30
CA ASP A 681 40.80 15.78 -9.79
C ASP A 681 40.54 15.63 -8.28
N GLY A 682 41.03 16.58 -7.48
CA GLY A 682 41.49 16.33 -6.10
C GLY A 682 40.44 15.81 -5.12
N GLY A 683 39.18 16.20 -5.26
CA GLY A 683 38.07 15.66 -4.46
C GLY A 683 37.54 14.33 -5.00
N SER A 684 37.16 14.32 -6.27
CA SER A 684 36.57 13.16 -6.97
C SER A 684 37.49 11.93 -6.93
N ALA A 685 38.79 12.13 -7.16
CA ALA A 685 39.78 11.06 -7.24
C ALA A 685 40.04 10.36 -5.90
N LYS A 686 39.73 10.97 -4.74
CA LYS A 686 39.80 10.30 -3.43
C LYS A 686 38.76 9.18 -3.37
N PHE A 687 37.49 9.54 -3.54
CA PHE A 687 36.37 8.60 -3.44
C PHE A 687 36.40 7.56 -4.56
N ALA A 688 36.82 7.94 -5.77
CA ALA A 688 37.04 7.01 -6.87
C ALA A 688 38.06 5.90 -6.50
N LYS A 689 39.22 6.25 -5.91
CA LYS A 689 40.21 5.27 -5.42
C LYS A 689 39.64 4.38 -4.30
N MET A 690 38.88 4.95 -3.37
CA MET A 690 38.29 4.20 -2.24
C MET A 690 37.21 3.20 -2.64
N LEU A 691 36.52 3.43 -3.78
CA LEU A 691 35.43 2.62 -4.31
C LEU A 691 35.84 1.70 -5.48
N SER A 692 37.03 1.88 -6.07
CA SER A 692 37.55 1.05 -7.16
C SER A 692 37.55 -0.44 -6.76
N GLY A 693 37.07 -1.34 -7.62
CA GLY A 693 36.91 -2.77 -7.30
C GLY A 693 35.79 -3.10 -6.30
N LYS A 694 35.14 -2.10 -5.68
CA LYS A 694 34.03 -2.30 -4.74
C LYS A 694 32.65 -2.14 -5.38
N VAL A 695 32.54 -1.51 -6.55
CA VAL A 695 31.25 -1.29 -7.24
C VAL A 695 30.71 -2.60 -7.83
N SER A 696 29.88 -3.32 -7.07
CA SER A 696 29.28 -4.58 -7.49
C SER A 696 27.82 -4.42 -7.92
N ARG A 697 27.30 -5.41 -8.66
CA ARG A 697 25.88 -5.51 -9.07
C ARG A 697 24.90 -5.20 -7.93
N LYS A 698 25.16 -5.70 -6.71
CA LYS A 698 24.30 -5.50 -5.52
C LYS A 698 24.18 -4.02 -5.15
N VAL A 699 25.29 -3.27 -5.20
CA VAL A 699 25.33 -1.84 -4.82
C VAL A 699 24.52 -0.98 -5.80
N VAL A 700 24.61 -1.25 -7.11
CA VAL A 700 23.93 -0.43 -8.13
C VAL A 700 22.50 -0.89 -8.45
N LYS A 701 22.13 -2.16 -8.17
CA LYS A 701 20.82 -2.74 -8.54
C LYS A 701 19.65 -1.90 -8.08
N GLN A 702 19.64 -1.47 -6.81
CA GLN A 702 18.51 -0.72 -6.25
C GLN A 702 18.36 0.66 -6.89
N THR A 703 19.47 1.39 -7.11
CA THR A 703 19.48 2.71 -7.74
C THR A 703 19.06 2.63 -9.20
N VAL A 704 19.60 1.69 -9.98
CA VAL A 704 19.23 1.49 -11.39
C VAL A 704 17.74 1.14 -11.51
N MET A 705 17.26 0.20 -10.70
CA MET A 705 15.86 -0.23 -10.69
C MET A 705 14.89 0.90 -10.30
N THR A 706 15.28 1.81 -9.39
CA THR A 706 14.39 2.87 -8.90
C THR A 706 14.54 4.21 -9.62
N THR A 707 15.60 4.42 -10.41
CA THR A 707 15.81 5.63 -11.22
C THR A 707 14.67 5.82 -12.25
N VAL A 708 14.28 4.75 -12.96
CA VAL A 708 13.09 4.78 -13.86
C VAL A 708 11.79 5.08 -13.15
N TYR A 709 11.73 4.81 -11.83
CA TYR A 709 10.60 5.10 -10.98
C TYR A 709 10.70 6.46 -10.27
N GLY A 710 11.55 7.37 -10.77
CA GLY A 710 11.56 8.79 -10.38
C GLY A 710 12.33 9.10 -9.09
N VAL A 711 13.26 8.23 -8.68
CA VAL A 711 14.13 8.49 -7.52
C VAL A 711 15.04 9.70 -7.77
N THR A 712 15.12 10.58 -6.77
CA THR A 712 15.97 11.77 -6.77
C THR A 712 17.41 11.44 -6.43
N PHE A 713 18.34 12.39 -6.65
CA PHE A 713 19.75 12.24 -6.26
C PHE A 713 19.93 11.85 -4.78
N ILE A 714 19.12 12.43 -3.88
CA ILE A 714 19.14 12.14 -2.44
C ILE A 714 18.76 10.67 -2.20
N GLY A 715 17.61 10.22 -2.69
CA GLY A 715 17.21 8.81 -2.56
C GLY A 715 18.16 7.83 -3.25
N ALA A 716 18.85 8.24 -4.31
CA ALA A 716 19.89 7.45 -4.95
C ALA A 716 21.15 7.31 -4.08
N ARG A 717 21.58 8.39 -3.40
CA ARG A 717 22.65 8.37 -2.38
C ARG A 717 22.27 7.42 -1.25
N ASP A 718 21.09 7.60 -0.64
CA ASP A 718 20.69 6.89 0.58
C ASP A 718 20.63 5.36 0.37
N GLN A 719 20.15 4.93 -0.80
CA GLN A 719 20.18 3.53 -1.22
C GLN A 719 21.61 2.98 -1.33
N ILE A 720 22.52 3.73 -1.95
CA ILE A 720 23.92 3.33 -2.11
C ILE A 720 24.64 3.33 -0.77
N GLU A 721 24.44 4.34 0.07
CA GLU A 721 25.00 4.45 1.40
C GLU A 721 24.61 3.24 2.26
N LYS A 722 23.33 2.85 2.21
CA LYS A 722 22.87 1.61 2.84
C LYS A 722 23.59 0.37 2.29
N GLN A 723 23.71 0.21 0.97
CA GLN A 723 24.44 -0.92 0.38
C GLN A 723 25.96 -0.91 0.66
N LEU A 724 26.55 0.23 1.02
CA LEU A 724 27.94 0.34 1.47
C LEU A 724 28.07 -0.01 2.97
N LYS A 725 27.17 0.51 3.82
CA LYS A 725 27.08 0.18 5.24
C LYS A 725 26.79 -1.32 5.46
N ASP A 726 25.84 -1.89 4.71
CA ASP A 726 25.51 -3.33 4.68
C ASP A 726 26.70 -4.24 4.27
N ARG A 727 27.83 -3.68 3.79
CA ARG A 727 29.05 -4.41 3.42
C ARG A 727 30.22 -4.22 4.38
N GLY A 728 30.29 -3.12 5.12
CA GLY A 728 31.41 -2.81 6.03
C GLY A 728 32.76 -2.51 5.35
N ASP A 729 32.80 -2.36 4.01
CA ASP A 729 34.04 -2.16 3.24
C ASP A 729 34.67 -0.74 3.38
N LEU A 730 34.05 0.16 4.15
CA LEU A 730 34.42 1.57 4.34
C LEU A 730 34.06 2.04 5.76
N PRO A 731 34.79 3.01 6.33
CA PRO A 731 34.38 3.69 7.57
C PRO A 731 33.01 4.37 7.40
N GLU A 732 32.15 4.31 8.43
CA GLU A 732 30.80 4.86 8.36
C GLU A 732 30.77 6.37 8.06
N GLU A 733 31.74 7.12 8.59
CA GLU A 733 31.92 8.58 8.37
C GLU A 733 32.16 8.93 6.89
N GLU A 734 32.89 8.08 6.15
CA GLU A 734 33.20 8.31 4.74
C GLU A 734 32.13 7.74 3.79
N CYS A 735 31.21 6.90 4.29
CA CYS A 735 30.18 6.25 3.47
C CYS A 735 29.24 7.25 2.77
N TRP A 736 28.85 8.33 3.44
CA TRP A 736 27.93 9.35 2.90
C TRP A 736 28.54 10.10 1.71
N LEU A 737 29.81 10.49 1.81
CA LEU A 737 30.54 11.18 0.74
C LEU A 737 30.86 10.24 -0.42
N ALA A 738 31.27 9.00 -0.12
CA ALA A 738 31.49 7.96 -1.12
C ALA A 738 30.20 7.62 -1.88
N ALA A 739 29.07 7.44 -1.18
CA ALA A 739 27.76 7.23 -1.78
C ALA A 739 27.31 8.43 -2.64
N SER A 740 27.56 9.66 -2.18
CA SER A 740 27.25 10.88 -2.92
C SER A 740 28.04 11.00 -4.23
N TYR A 741 29.31 10.59 -4.26
CA TYR A 741 30.08 10.49 -5.52
C TYR A 741 29.53 9.37 -6.41
N LEU A 742 29.33 8.17 -5.87
CA LEU A 742 28.89 7.00 -6.64
C LEU A 742 27.49 7.20 -7.25
N ALA A 743 26.56 7.82 -6.53
CA ALA A 743 25.23 8.17 -7.04
C ALA A 743 25.28 9.09 -8.28
N LYS A 744 26.19 10.09 -8.29
CA LYS A 744 26.40 10.95 -9.47
C LYS A 744 26.91 10.14 -10.67
N GLN A 745 27.82 9.20 -10.44
CA GLN A 745 28.36 8.34 -11.51
C GLN A 745 27.29 7.41 -12.08
N VAL A 746 26.54 6.71 -11.22
CA VAL A 746 25.47 5.77 -11.60
C VAL A 746 24.39 6.45 -12.42
N LEU A 747 23.84 7.59 -11.96
CA LEU A 747 22.77 8.31 -12.66
C LEU A 747 23.21 8.80 -14.05
N LEU A 748 24.46 9.25 -14.18
CA LEU A 748 25.02 9.69 -15.47
C LEU A 748 25.28 8.51 -16.42
N CYS A 749 25.72 7.34 -15.92
CA CYS A 749 25.87 6.15 -16.75
C CYS A 749 24.51 5.63 -17.27
N ILE A 750 23.46 5.61 -16.41
CA ILE A 750 22.09 5.27 -16.83
C ILE A 750 21.60 6.25 -17.90
N GLY A 751 21.76 7.55 -17.66
CA GLY A 751 21.31 8.61 -18.58
C GLY A 751 22.06 8.71 -19.90
N ASN A 752 23.19 7.98 -20.05
CA ASN A 752 23.91 7.81 -21.31
C ASN A 752 23.51 6.52 -22.06
N LEU A 753 23.05 5.49 -21.34
CA LEU A 753 22.62 4.21 -21.91
C LEU A 753 21.17 4.26 -22.44
N PHE A 754 20.33 5.09 -21.82
CA PHE A 754 18.93 5.28 -22.20
C PHE A 754 18.64 6.77 -22.45
N ALA A 755 19.14 7.30 -23.56
CA ALA A 755 19.03 8.70 -23.91
C ALA A 755 17.58 9.08 -24.28
N GLY A 756 16.92 8.29 -25.13
CA GLY A 756 15.51 8.48 -25.48
C GLY A 756 14.60 8.39 -24.25
N ALA A 757 14.84 7.44 -23.35
CA ALA A 757 14.15 7.35 -22.07
C ALA A 757 14.30 8.62 -21.21
N LYS A 758 15.51 9.18 -21.12
CA LYS A 758 15.81 10.40 -20.38
C LYS A 758 15.09 11.61 -20.99
N ASP A 759 15.06 11.72 -22.30
CA ASP A 759 14.37 12.82 -22.98
C ASP A 759 12.84 12.70 -22.91
N ILE A 760 12.30 11.47 -22.90
CA ILE A 760 10.88 11.22 -22.54
C ILE A 760 10.60 11.63 -21.09
N GLN A 761 11.46 11.29 -20.12
CA GLN A 761 11.31 11.72 -18.73
C GLN A 761 11.32 13.25 -18.59
N ASN A 762 12.23 13.93 -19.29
CA ASN A 762 12.31 15.39 -19.36
C ASN A 762 11.04 15.99 -19.96
N TRP A 763 10.56 15.44 -21.09
CA TRP A 763 9.34 15.88 -21.77
C TRP A 763 8.09 15.71 -20.91
N LEU A 764 7.92 14.55 -20.25
CA LEU A 764 6.83 14.29 -19.30
C LEU A 764 6.89 15.28 -18.12
N ASN A 765 8.05 15.46 -17.50
CA ASN A 765 8.24 16.41 -16.40
C ASN A 765 7.87 17.84 -16.81
N LEU A 766 8.32 18.28 -17.98
CA LEU A 766 8.04 19.61 -18.54
C LEU A 766 6.54 19.80 -18.81
N CYS A 767 5.86 18.83 -19.44
CA CYS A 767 4.41 18.86 -19.63
C CYS A 767 3.68 19.00 -18.29
N ALA A 768 4.04 18.20 -17.28
CA ALA A 768 3.44 18.29 -15.96
C ALA A 768 3.69 19.63 -15.25
N ARG A 769 4.88 20.25 -15.42
CA ARG A 769 5.19 21.61 -14.91
C ARG A 769 4.37 22.71 -15.59
N LEU A 770 3.96 22.52 -16.84
CA LEU A 770 3.14 23.48 -17.59
C LEU A 770 1.65 23.30 -17.27
N ILE A 771 1.15 22.06 -17.30
CA ILE A 771 -0.23 21.70 -16.93
C ILE A 771 -0.56 22.20 -15.52
N SER A 772 0.30 21.90 -14.53
CA SER A 772 0.08 22.31 -13.13
C SER A 772 0.20 23.82 -12.87
N LYS A 773 0.69 24.61 -13.84
CA LYS A 773 0.70 26.08 -13.80
C LYS A 773 -0.46 26.71 -14.58
N SER A 774 -1.26 25.93 -15.29
CA SER A 774 -2.37 26.40 -16.12
C SER A 774 -3.68 26.57 -15.34
N ILE A 775 -4.53 27.49 -15.81
CA ILE A 775 -5.83 27.84 -15.25
C ILE A 775 -6.91 27.57 -16.32
N PRO A 776 -8.03 26.89 -16.01
CA PRO A 776 -9.14 26.69 -16.95
C PRO A 776 -9.77 28.02 -17.41
N PRO A 777 -10.31 28.12 -18.65
CA PRO A 777 -10.88 29.36 -19.16
C PRO A 777 -12.07 29.87 -18.33
N GLU A 778 -12.96 28.98 -17.87
CA GLU A 778 -14.10 29.31 -17.00
C GLU A 778 -13.67 30.01 -15.70
N ARG A 779 -12.54 29.59 -15.13
CA ARG A 779 -11.97 30.16 -13.90
C ARG A 779 -11.11 31.39 -14.16
N LEU A 780 -10.73 31.66 -15.41
CA LEU A 780 -9.93 32.83 -15.78
C LEU A 780 -10.72 34.13 -15.58
N GLU A 781 -11.99 34.14 -15.97
CA GLU A 781 -12.90 35.29 -15.75
C GLU A 781 -13.09 35.55 -14.25
N GLU A 782 -13.35 34.50 -13.46
CA GLU A 782 -13.43 34.61 -12.01
C GLU A 782 -12.11 35.12 -11.40
N ALA A 783 -10.96 34.59 -11.82
CA ALA A 783 -9.63 34.98 -11.35
C ALA A 783 -9.33 36.47 -11.60
N MET A 784 -9.81 37.01 -12.72
CA MET A 784 -9.66 38.40 -13.13
C MET A 784 -10.71 39.35 -12.51
N SER A 785 -11.87 38.85 -12.06
CA SER A 785 -12.97 39.67 -11.53
C SER A 785 -12.68 40.30 -10.14
N GLU A 786 -12.89 41.61 -9.99
CA GLU A 786 -12.64 42.36 -8.75
C GLU A 786 -13.76 42.22 -7.69
N ASN A 787 -14.06 41.00 -7.23
CA ASN A 787 -14.95 40.79 -6.08
C ASN A 787 -14.26 41.18 -4.75
N VAL A 788 -14.23 42.49 -4.48
CA VAL A 788 -13.66 43.10 -3.26
C VAL A 788 -14.66 42.97 -2.10
N PRO A 789 -14.31 42.35 -0.96
CA PRO A 789 -15.09 42.48 0.26
C PRO A 789 -15.02 43.94 0.74
N GLN A 790 -16.18 44.60 0.87
CA GLN A 790 -16.32 46.08 0.90
C GLN A 790 -15.25 46.84 1.71
N VAL A 791 -14.18 47.29 1.03
CA VAL A 791 -13.25 48.27 1.58
C VAL A 791 -13.85 49.67 1.44
N LYS A 792 -13.78 50.47 2.51
CA LYS A 792 -14.36 51.81 2.58
C LYS A 792 -13.91 52.69 1.40
N LYS A 793 -14.85 53.46 0.82
CA LYS A 793 -14.64 54.38 -0.32
C LYS A 793 -13.31 55.15 -0.17
N GLY A 794 -12.35 54.96 -1.08
CA GLY A 794 -11.10 55.73 -1.00
C GLY A 794 -9.89 55.32 -1.85
N ARG A 795 -9.85 54.15 -2.52
CA ARG A 795 -8.81 53.80 -3.52
C ARG A 795 -9.21 52.56 -4.33
N VAL A 796 -9.06 52.62 -5.65
CA VAL A 796 -9.21 51.45 -6.55
C VAL A 796 -7.83 50.82 -6.78
N PRO A 797 -7.61 49.54 -6.40
CA PRO A 797 -6.33 48.88 -6.58
C PRO A 797 -6.20 48.31 -8.01
N LYS A 798 -5.57 49.05 -8.93
CA LYS A 798 -5.37 48.68 -10.35
C LYS A 798 -4.50 47.41 -10.63
N LYS A 799 -4.46 46.40 -9.75
CA LYS A 799 -3.60 45.22 -9.89
C LYS A 799 -4.25 43.94 -9.33
N ILE A 800 -4.33 42.91 -10.17
CA ILE A 800 -4.67 41.54 -9.75
C ILE A 800 -3.57 41.03 -8.79
N PRO A 801 -3.90 40.55 -7.58
CA PRO A 801 -2.90 39.96 -6.69
C PRO A 801 -2.32 38.66 -7.26
N VAL A 802 -1.00 38.57 -7.40
CA VAL A 802 -0.29 37.34 -7.83
C VAL A 802 -0.61 36.15 -6.90
N SER A 803 -0.88 36.41 -5.63
CA SER A 803 -1.33 35.44 -4.63
C SER A 803 -2.76 34.90 -4.83
N ARG A 804 -3.56 35.49 -5.73
CA ARG A 804 -4.82 34.90 -6.21
C ARG A 804 -4.55 33.97 -7.39
N LEU A 805 -3.82 34.43 -8.41
CA LEU A 805 -3.45 33.60 -9.58
C LEU A 805 -2.77 32.28 -9.18
N ARG A 806 -1.91 32.28 -8.15
CA ARG A 806 -1.30 31.05 -7.60
C ARG A 806 -2.28 30.09 -6.90
N LYS A 807 -3.47 30.55 -6.48
CA LYS A 807 -4.52 29.71 -5.86
C LYS A 807 -5.44 29.08 -6.90
N GLU A 808 -5.64 29.74 -8.04
CA GLU A 808 -6.42 29.20 -9.16
C GLU A 808 -5.64 28.16 -10.00
N GLN A 809 -4.36 27.92 -9.68
CA GLN A 809 -3.54 26.83 -10.22
C GLN A 809 -3.99 25.49 -9.61
N MET A 810 -5.11 25.01 -10.13
CA MET A 810 -5.89 23.87 -9.64
C MET A 810 -5.80 22.62 -10.54
N THR A 811 -5.22 22.76 -11.73
CA THR A 811 -5.18 21.74 -12.79
C THR A 811 -4.23 20.58 -12.45
N SER A 812 -4.77 19.38 -12.29
CA SER A 812 -4.02 18.14 -12.11
C SER A 812 -3.56 17.57 -13.47
N VAL A 813 -2.50 16.76 -13.45
CA VAL A 813 -2.12 15.94 -14.60
C VAL A 813 -3.10 14.76 -14.69
N VAL A 814 -3.79 14.65 -15.83
CA VAL A 814 -4.78 13.61 -16.12
C VAL A 814 -4.51 13.04 -17.52
N TRP A 815 -4.43 11.70 -17.61
CA TRP A 815 -4.33 10.97 -18.87
C TRP A 815 -5.20 9.72 -18.83
N THR A 816 -5.43 9.11 -19.99
CA THR A 816 -6.19 7.86 -20.11
C THR A 816 -5.26 6.72 -20.53
N THR A 817 -5.35 5.55 -19.89
CA THR A 817 -4.59 4.37 -20.35
C THR A 817 -5.11 3.86 -21.70
N PRO A 818 -4.32 3.08 -22.45
CA PRO A 818 -4.80 2.41 -23.67
C PRO A 818 -5.99 1.44 -23.46
N MET A 819 -6.36 1.15 -22.21
CA MET A 819 -7.54 0.36 -21.83
C MET A 819 -8.74 1.19 -21.35
N GLY A 820 -8.68 2.52 -21.41
CA GLY A 820 -9.78 3.42 -21.03
C GLY A 820 -9.85 3.82 -19.55
N LEU A 821 -8.85 3.46 -18.73
CA LEU A 821 -8.77 3.88 -17.32
C LEU A 821 -8.30 5.35 -17.24
N PRO A 822 -9.09 6.29 -16.67
CA PRO A 822 -8.62 7.64 -16.41
C PRO A 822 -7.71 7.64 -15.17
N ILE A 823 -6.49 8.16 -15.32
CA ILE A 823 -5.53 8.33 -14.24
C ILE A 823 -5.40 9.81 -13.92
N VAL A 824 -5.68 10.16 -12.67
CA VAL A 824 -5.60 11.52 -12.12
C VAL A 824 -4.54 11.56 -11.03
N GLN A 825 -3.64 12.53 -11.09
CA GLN A 825 -2.63 12.70 -10.04
C GLN A 825 -3.16 13.45 -8.80
N PRO A 826 -3.18 12.83 -7.61
CA PRO A 826 -3.81 13.40 -6.41
C PRO A 826 -2.92 14.40 -5.67
N TYR A 827 -1.78 14.83 -6.23
CA TYR A 827 -0.78 15.65 -5.54
C TYR A 827 -1.21 17.12 -5.46
N ARG A 828 -2.00 17.44 -4.44
CA ARG A 828 -2.45 18.79 -4.07
C ARG A 828 -1.75 19.28 -2.79
N LYS A 829 -1.74 20.58 -2.53
CA LYS A 829 -1.18 21.17 -1.31
C LYS A 829 -2.25 21.15 -0.21
N THR A 830 -2.23 20.11 0.63
CA THR A 830 -3.33 19.86 1.58
C THR A 830 -3.35 20.89 2.72
N LYS A 831 -4.32 21.81 2.67
CA LYS A 831 -4.45 22.86 3.68
C LYS A 831 -5.12 22.31 4.93
N ARG A 832 -4.33 22.04 5.98
CA ARG A 832 -4.82 21.65 7.31
C ARG A 832 -5.61 22.82 7.91
N LYS A 833 -6.88 22.62 8.24
CA LYS A 833 -7.72 23.57 8.98
C LYS A 833 -7.75 23.17 10.45
N GLN A 834 -7.67 24.15 11.36
CA GLN A 834 -7.85 23.92 12.79
C GLN A 834 -9.36 23.86 13.10
N ILE A 835 -9.86 22.68 13.46
CA ILE A 835 -11.27 22.44 13.79
C ILE A 835 -11.41 22.30 15.31
N MET A 836 -12.24 23.13 15.93
CA MET A 836 -12.59 22.99 17.35
C MET A 836 -13.60 21.85 17.53
N THR A 837 -13.27 20.90 18.39
CA THR A 837 -14.14 19.79 18.84
C THR A 837 -14.29 19.84 20.36
N ALA A 838 -14.98 18.88 20.97
CA ALA A 838 -15.15 18.83 22.43
C ALA A 838 -13.80 18.70 23.18
N LEU A 839 -12.91 17.83 22.67
CA LEU A 839 -11.64 17.50 23.32
C LEU A 839 -10.54 18.56 23.12
N GLN A 840 -10.41 19.11 21.91
CA GLN A 840 -9.36 20.09 21.57
C GLN A 840 -9.63 20.75 20.19
N THR A 841 -8.65 21.55 19.73
CA THR A 841 -8.57 21.95 18.33
C THR A 841 -7.68 20.99 17.54
N VAL A 842 -8.25 20.28 16.55
CA VAL A 842 -7.51 19.33 15.70
C VAL A 842 -7.17 19.93 14.34
N PHE A 843 -5.92 19.78 13.91
CA PHE A 843 -5.51 20.11 12.54
C PHE A 843 -5.91 18.99 11.59
N ILE A 844 -6.88 19.26 10.72
CA ILE A 844 -7.44 18.29 9.78
C ILE A 844 -7.44 18.85 8.36
N SER A 845 -6.89 18.07 7.44
CA SER A 845 -7.10 18.25 6.01
C SER A 845 -8.51 17.78 5.65
N ASP A 846 -9.30 18.64 5.02
CA ASP A 846 -10.55 18.25 4.39
C ASP A 846 -10.30 17.94 2.91
N PRO A 847 -10.32 16.66 2.47
CA PRO A 847 -10.07 16.29 1.07
C PRO A 847 -11.14 16.83 0.11
N ASN A 848 -12.31 17.16 0.64
CA ASN A 848 -13.43 17.74 -0.11
C ASN A 848 -13.24 19.25 -0.37
N THR A 849 -12.29 19.91 0.32
CA THR A 849 -11.92 21.30 0.06
C THR A 849 -10.99 21.36 -1.16
N PRO A 850 -11.35 22.05 -2.27
CA PRO A 850 -10.47 22.21 -3.41
C PRO A 850 -9.16 22.90 -3.01
N SER A 851 -8.03 22.33 -3.43
CA SER A 851 -6.68 22.80 -3.08
C SER A 851 -5.76 22.84 -4.29
N GLU A 852 -4.92 23.88 -4.35
CA GLU A 852 -3.93 24.13 -5.41
C GLU A 852 -2.99 22.93 -5.59
N VAL A 853 -2.56 22.66 -6.82
CA VAL A 853 -1.71 21.48 -7.08
C VAL A 853 -0.29 21.68 -6.58
N ASN A 854 0.35 20.60 -6.14
CA ASN A 854 1.79 20.60 -5.85
C ASN A 854 2.54 20.34 -7.17
N ALA A 855 2.81 21.41 -7.93
CA ALA A 855 3.46 21.35 -9.24
C ALA A 855 4.79 20.56 -9.24
N VAL A 856 5.57 20.61 -8.15
CA VAL A 856 6.82 19.85 -8.02
C VAL A 856 6.54 18.34 -7.91
N LYS A 857 5.63 17.94 -7.02
CA LYS A 857 5.23 16.52 -6.86
C LYS A 857 4.47 15.97 -8.08
N GLN A 858 3.68 16.80 -8.77
CA GLN A 858 3.07 16.42 -10.06
C GLN A 858 4.15 16.12 -11.12
N ALA A 859 5.14 17.01 -11.23
CA ALA A 859 6.21 16.89 -12.22
C ALA A 859 7.15 15.69 -11.99
N SER A 860 7.61 15.47 -10.75
CA SER A 860 8.50 14.34 -10.43
C SER A 860 7.77 13.00 -10.49
N ALA A 861 6.48 12.95 -10.13
CA ALA A 861 5.72 11.71 -10.11
C ALA A 861 5.05 11.35 -11.45
N PHE A 862 5.01 12.23 -12.46
CA PHE A 862 4.40 11.89 -13.75
C PHE A 862 5.15 10.81 -14.55
N PRO A 863 6.47 10.90 -14.80
CA PRO A 863 7.20 9.82 -15.46
C PRO A 863 6.99 8.42 -14.82
N PRO A 864 7.16 8.22 -13.49
CA PRO A 864 6.94 6.90 -12.90
C PRO A 864 5.48 6.45 -12.94
N ASN A 865 4.51 7.34 -12.67
CA ASN A 865 3.11 6.95 -12.69
C ASN A 865 2.62 6.60 -14.10
N PHE A 866 3.16 7.25 -15.14
CA PHE A 866 2.89 6.91 -16.53
C PHE A 866 3.41 5.50 -16.89
N ILE A 867 4.69 5.20 -16.60
CA ILE A 867 5.26 3.86 -16.87
C ILE A 867 4.53 2.75 -16.08
N HIS A 868 4.22 2.97 -14.80
CA HIS A 868 3.40 2.02 -14.02
C HIS A 868 2.03 1.75 -14.65
N SER A 869 1.45 2.71 -15.39
CA SER A 869 0.17 2.52 -16.09
C SER A 869 0.30 1.73 -17.39
N LEU A 870 1.47 1.73 -18.03
CA LEU A 870 1.77 0.90 -19.21
C LEU A 870 2.09 -0.54 -18.81
N ASP A 871 2.83 -0.73 -17.72
CA ASP A 871 3.08 -2.02 -17.06
C ASP A 871 1.76 -2.69 -16.63
N ALA A 872 0.90 -1.96 -15.92
CA ALA A 872 -0.45 -2.42 -15.57
C ALA A 872 -1.31 -2.76 -16.81
N THR A 873 -1.20 -1.95 -17.88
CA THR A 873 -1.91 -2.20 -19.15
C THR A 873 -1.40 -3.48 -19.82
N HIS A 874 -0.09 -3.70 -19.88
CA HIS A 874 0.53 -4.89 -20.47
C HIS A 874 0.15 -6.17 -19.70
N MET A 875 0.19 -6.11 -18.37
CA MET A 875 -0.27 -7.17 -17.47
C MET A 875 -1.74 -7.55 -17.74
N MET A 876 -2.65 -6.58 -17.82
CA MET A 876 -4.08 -6.86 -18.06
C MET A 876 -4.36 -7.35 -19.48
N LEU A 877 -3.72 -6.79 -20.51
CA LEU A 877 -3.86 -7.27 -21.90
C LEU A 877 -3.38 -8.72 -22.01
N THR A 878 -2.28 -9.06 -21.34
CA THR A 878 -1.77 -10.44 -21.24
C THR A 878 -2.76 -11.36 -20.53
N ALA A 879 -3.29 -10.96 -19.37
CA ALA A 879 -4.31 -11.73 -18.65
C ALA A 879 -5.56 -12.03 -19.50
N LEU A 880 -6.06 -11.03 -20.25
CA LEU A 880 -7.21 -11.18 -21.15
C LEU A 880 -6.94 -12.17 -22.29
N GLN A 881 -5.75 -12.11 -22.89
CA GLN A 881 -5.35 -13.05 -23.95
C GLN A 881 -5.13 -14.47 -23.41
N CYS A 882 -4.49 -14.61 -22.24
CA CYS A 882 -4.34 -15.90 -21.55
C CYS A 882 -5.70 -16.56 -21.28
N ARG A 883 -6.68 -15.82 -20.72
CA ARG A 883 -8.05 -16.34 -20.53
C ARG A 883 -8.69 -16.76 -21.85
N THR A 884 -8.49 -15.99 -22.93
CA THR A 884 -9.06 -16.28 -24.25
C THR A 884 -8.55 -17.60 -24.83
N ARG A 885 -7.37 -18.07 -24.41
CA ARG A 885 -6.80 -19.38 -24.81
C ARG A 885 -6.89 -20.48 -23.74
N GLY A 886 -7.52 -20.22 -22.58
CA GLY A 886 -7.63 -21.21 -21.49
C GLY A 886 -6.37 -21.39 -20.62
N LEU A 887 -5.44 -20.43 -20.66
CA LEU A 887 -4.32 -20.38 -19.72
C LEU A 887 -4.79 -19.79 -18.39
N ILE A 888 -4.39 -20.43 -17.30
CA ILE A 888 -4.47 -19.83 -15.96
C ILE A 888 -3.34 -18.80 -15.85
N PHE A 889 -3.67 -17.62 -15.33
CA PHE A 889 -2.76 -16.49 -15.21
C PHE A 889 -2.86 -15.89 -13.82
N ALA A 890 -1.71 -15.72 -13.18
CA ALA A 890 -1.54 -14.86 -12.02
C ALA A 890 -0.38 -13.90 -12.29
N SER A 891 -0.34 -12.80 -11.54
CA SER A 891 0.71 -11.77 -11.71
C SER A 891 1.08 -11.12 -10.39
N VAL A 892 2.36 -10.87 -10.21
CA VAL A 892 2.91 -9.99 -9.17
C VAL A 892 3.59 -8.82 -9.88
N HIS A 893 2.75 -7.89 -10.35
CA HIS A 893 3.13 -6.73 -11.19
C HIS A 893 3.87 -7.14 -12.47
N ASP A 894 5.20 -7.04 -12.50
CA ASP A 894 6.09 -7.35 -13.64
C ASP A 894 6.59 -8.81 -13.66
N SER A 895 6.06 -9.66 -12.76
CA SER A 895 6.22 -11.12 -12.75
C SER A 895 4.91 -11.80 -13.14
N TYR A 896 4.93 -12.65 -14.17
CA TYR A 896 3.75 -13.32 -14.75
C TYR A 896 3.82 -14.84 -14.59
N TRP A 897 2.76 -15.47 -14.10
CA TRP A 897 2.76 -16.87 -13.63
C TRP A 897 1.70 -17.72 -14.34
N THR A 898 2.09 -18.93 -14.74
CA THR A 898 1.19 -19.96 -15.31
C THR A 898 1.73 -21.37 -15.04
N HIS A 899 0.99 -22.42 -15.44
CA HIS A 899 1.46 -23.81 -15.34
C HIS A 899 2.70 -24.04 -16.21
N ALA A 900 3.65 -24.84 -15.75
CA ALA A 900 4.90 -25.12 -16.46
C ALA A 900 4.73 -25.53 -17.94
N CYS A 901 3.70 -26.31 -18.25
CA CYS A 901 3.36 -26.74 -19.61
C CYS A 901 2.87 -25.62 -20.54
N SER A 902 2.39 -24.50 -19.99
CA SER A 902 1.80 -23.37 -20.71
C SER A 902 2.75 -22.16 -20.85
N VAL A 903 3.97 -22.23 -20.30
CA VAL A 903 4.92 -21.10 -20.25
C VAL A 903 5.33 -20.63 -21.64
N ASP A 904 5.62 -21.53 -22.59
CA ASP A 904 6.02 -21.15 -23.95
C ASP A 904 4.92 -20.34 -24.68
N GLU A 905 3.65 -20.72 -24.48
CA GLU A 905 2.51 -20.00 -25.04
C GLU A 905 2.28 -18.66 -24.33
N MET A 906 2.36 -18.61 -22.99
CA MET A 906 2.29 -17.37 -22.24
C MET A 906 3.39 -16.39 -22.67
N SER A 907 4.64 -16.85 -22.79
CA SER A 907 5.76 -16.02 -23.25
C SER A 907 5.61 -15.61 -24.73
N GLY A 908 4.88 -16.37 -25.56
CA GLY A 908 4.36 -15.90 -26.85
C GLY A 908 3.39 -14.71 -26.70
N ILE A 909 2.33 -14.89 -25.90
CA ILE A 909 1.31 -13.86 -25.63
C ILE A 909 1.94 -12.58 -25.07
N ILE A 910 2.84 -12.68 -24.08
CA ILE A 910 3.54 -11.55 -23.45
C ILE A 910 4.26 -10.67 -24.48
N ARG A 911 4.93 -11.28 -25.46
CA ARG A 911 5.62 -10.57 -26.55
C ARG A 911 4.62 -9.92 -27.51
N ASP A 912 3.59 -10.64 -27.93
CA ASP A 912 2.55 -10.10 -28.82
C ASP A 912 1.78 -8.93 -28.19
N THR A 913 1.44 -8.98 -26.89
CA THR A 913 0.75 -7.89 -26.18
C THR A 913 1.64 -6.68 -25.95
N PHE A 914 2.93 -6.87 -25.65
CA PHE A 914 3.88 -5.76 -25.54
C PHE A 914 4.09 -5.04 -26.88
N ILE A 915 4.24 -5.81 -27.97
CA ILE A 915 4.36 -5.27 -29.32
C ILE A 915 3.08 -4.54 -29.72
N ALA A 916 1.89 -5.10 -29.46
CA ALA A 916 0.61 -4.42 -29.75
C ALA A 916 0.47 -3.09 -28.98
N LEU A 917 0.91 -3.05 -27.72
CA LEU A 917 0.92 -1.85 -26.88
C LEU A 917 1.84 -0.75 -27.46
N HIS A 918 3.11 -1.08 -27.71
CA HIS A 918 4.13 -0.12 -28.14
C HIS A 918 4.17 0.17 -29.65
N SER A 919 3.52 -0.65 -30.49
CA SER A 919 3.24 -0.34 -31.90
C SER A 919 2.08 0.65 -32.04
N SER A 920 1.22 0.75 -31.02
CA SER A 920 0.31 1.89 -30.89
C SER A 920 1.12 3.09 -30.40
N ASP A 921 1.00 4.24 -31.07
CA ASP A 921 1.81 5.44 -30.77
C ASP A 921 1.32 6.12 -29.48
N VAL A 922 1.74 5.57 -28.33
CA VAL A 922 1.26 5.95 -27.00
C VAL A 922 1.59 7.40 -26.67
N LEU A 923 2.80 7.87 -26.98
CA LEU A 923 3.22 9.24 -26.65
C LEU A 923 2.49 10.27 -27.52
N ARG A 924 2.22 9.97 -28.80
CA ARG A 924 1.42 10.85 -29.66
C ARG A 924 -0.06 10.87 -29.29
N ARG A 925 -0.61 9.74 -28.84
CA ARG A 925 -1.95 9.68 -28.24
C ARG A 925 -2.03 10.53 -26.97
N LEU A 926 -1.06 10.42 -26.07
CA LEU A 926 -0.95 11.23 -24.86
C LEU A 926 -0.83 12.73 -25.17
N HIS A 927 0.03 13.10 -26.13
CA HIS A 927 0.19 14.49 -26.55
C HIS A 927 -1.09 15.07 -27.19
N ALA A 928 -1.79 14.28 -28.01
CA ALA A 928 -3.09 14.67 -28.56
C ALA A 928 -4.18 14.77 -27.48
N GLU A 929 -4.19 13.85 -26.50
CA GLU A 929 -5.07 13.94 -25.33
C GLU A 929 -4.81 15.24 -24.56
N PHE A 930 -3.54 15.61 -24.32
CA PHE A 930 -3.19 16.86 -23.63
C PHE A 930 -3.63 18.12 -24.41
N ILE A 931 -3.46 18.15 -25.72
CA ILE A 931 -3.89 19.29 -26.55
C ILE A 931 -5.42 19.48 -26.48
N GLU A 932 -6.21 18.40 -26.58
CA GLU A 932 -7.68 18.52 -26.55
C GLU A 932 -8.22 18.68 -25.12
N ARG A 933 -7.68 17.97 -24.13
CA ARG A 933 -8.09 18.04 -22.71
C ARG A 933 -7.82 19.41 -22.09
N TYR A 934 -6.70 20.04 -22.45
CA TYR A 934 -6.29 21.34 -21.89
C TYR A 934 -6.45 22.50 -22.90
N LYS A 935 -7.31 22.32 -23.90
CA LYS A 935 -7.66 23.32 -24.92
C LYS A 935 -8.23 24.58 -24.27
N GLY A 936 -7.64 25.73 -24.59
CA GLY A 936 -8.03 27.03 -24.01
C GLY A 936 -7.64 27.25 -22.53
N TYR A 937 -6.92 26.32 -21.90
CA TYR A 937 -6.31 26.55 -20.59
C TYR A 937 -5.14 27.54 -20.74
N LYS A 938 -5.01 28.48 -19.80
CA LYS A 938 -4.03 29.58 -19.91
C LYS A 938 -3.02 29.57 -18.79
N ILE A 939 -1.75 29.83 -19.11
CA ILE A 939 -0.65 29.99 -18.14
C ILE A 939 -0.38 31.50 -17.95
N PRO A 940 -0.41 32.04 -16.72
CA PRO A 940 0.03 33.41 -16.46
C PRO A 940 1.55 33.54 -16.63
N LEU A 941 2.04 34.52 -17.40
CA LEU A 941 3.47 34.70 -17.69
C LEU A 941 4.34 34.85 -16.42
N VAL A 942 3.80 35.42 -15.34
CA VAL A 942 4.48 35.53 -14.04
C VAL A 942 4.88 34.16 -13.47
N SER A 943 4.14 33.09 -13.77
CA SER A 943 4.50 31.73 -13.37
C SER A 943 5.58 31.07 -14.25
N LEU A 944 5.93 31.67 -15.39
CA LEU A 944 6.95 31.16 -16.32
C LEU A 944 8.34 31.79 -16.12
N LYS A 945 8.44 32.90 -15.36
CA LYS A 945 9.73 33.46 -14.87
C LYS A 945 10.52 32.50 -13.97
N ALA A 946 9.86 31.55 -13.30
CA ALA A 946 10.49 30.62 -12.39
C ALA A 946 11.22 29.48 -13.13
N GLY A 947 12.48 29.72 -13.48
CA GLY A 947 13.43 28.77 -14.07
C GLY A 947 13.45 28.74 -15.61
N ASN A 948 14.29 27.87 -16.19
CA ASN A 948 14.55 27.75 -17.63
C ASN A 948 13.32 27.51 -18.56
N LEU A 949 12.10 27.38 -18.01
CA LEU A 949 10.85 27.18 -18.75
C LEU A 949 10.62 28.21 -19.86
N PHE A 950 11.05 29.46 -19.67
CA PHE A 950 10.89 30.53 -20.66
C PHE A 950 11.60 30.27 -22.00
N LYS A 951 12.65 29.42 -22.02
CA LYS A 951 13.35 29.05 -23.27
C LYS A 951 12.43 28.32 -24.25
N HIS A 952 11.49 27.52 -23.76
CA HIS A 952 10.49 26.85 -24.61
C HIS A 952 9.42 27.83 -25.12
N VAL A 953 8.99 28.80 -24.30
CA VAL A 953 8.05 29.85 -24.71
C VAL A 953 8.60 30.70 -25.86
N ARG A 954 9.92 30.93 -25.89
CA ARG A 954 10.60 31.61 -27.02
C ARG A 954 10.72 30.76 -28.29
N ALA A 955 10.52 29.44 -28.22
CA ALA A 955 10.65 28.54 -29.37
C ALA A 955 9.33 28.39 -30.15
N SER A 956 8.18 28.64 -29.53
CA SER A 956 6.87 28.58 -30.18
C SER A 956 6.60 29.84 -31.03
N PRO A 957 6.46 29.72 -32.37
CA PRO A 957 6.30 30.88 -33.25
C PRO A 957 4.91 31.53 -33.19
N SER A 958 3.95 30.96 -32.44
CA SER A 958 2.56 31.43 -32.35
C SER A 958 2.31 32.54 -31.33
N VAL A 959 3.29 32.90 -30.48
CA VAL A 959 3.07 33.82 -29.34
C VAL A 959 3.62 35.24 -29.61
N PRO A 960 2.77 36.24 -29.97
CA PRO A 960 3.21 37.61 -30.24
C PRO A 960 3.52 38.38 -28.95
N LEU A 961 4.70 38.15 -28.37
CA LEU A 961 5.25 38.93 -27.25
C LEU A 961 5.99 40.17 -27.76
N SER A 962 5.75 41.35 -27.15
CA SER A 962 6.51 42.56 -27.50
C SER A 962 7.99 42.42 -27.11
N PRO A 963 8.94 43.05 -27.83
CA PRO A 963 10.37 43.00 -27.50
C PRO A 963 10.66 43.37 -26.04
N GLU A 964 10.03 44.42 -25.54
CA GLU A 964 10.11 44.86 -24.13
C GLU A 964 9.66 43.77 -23.15
N THR A 965 8.63 42.99 -23.50
CA THR A 965 8.16 41.86 -22.68
C THR A 965 9.16 40.70 -22.73
N LEU A 966 9.83 40.49 -23.88
CA LEU A 966 10.85 39.46 -24.06
C LEU A 966 12.16 39.81 -23.32
N GLU A 967 12.53 41.09 -23.20
CA GLU A 967 13.63 41.58 -22.37
C GLU A 967 13.31 41.50 -20.87
N ALA A 968 12.12 41.92 -20.44
CA ALA A 968 11.68 41.82 -19.03
C ALA A 968 11.53 40.37 -18.51
N LEU A 969 11.65 39.38 -19.40
CA LEU A 969 11.70 37.95 -19.11
C LEU A 969 13.10 37.33 -19.31
N ALA A 970 14.11 38.10 -19.76
CA ALA A 970 15.44 37.61 -20.14
C ALA A 970 16.49 37.60 -19.01
N GLY A 971 16.09 37.87 -17.77
CA GLY A 971 17.01 38.08 -16.65
C GLY A 971 17.91 36.88 -16.33
N GLU A 972 19.22 37.13 -16.36
CA GLU A 972 20.34 36.25 -15.97
C GLU A 972 20.45 34.89 -16.68
N GLU A 973 21.47 34.77 -17.55
CA GLU A 973 21.87 33.50 -18.16
C GLU A 973 22.59 32.58 -17.15
N ALA A 974 21.82 31.92 -16.29
CA ALA A 974 22.33 30.81 -15.49
C ALA A 974 22.83 29.67 -16.41
N THR A 975 24.09 29.26 -16.21
CA THR A 975 24.72 28.16 -16.94
C THR A 975 24.04 26.82 -16.66
N LEU A 976 24.14 25.91 -17.62
CA LEU A 976 23.39 24.65 -17.63
C LEU A 976 24.08 23.59 -16.77
N ASP A 977 23.86 23.63 -15.46
CA ASP A 977 24.07 22.48 -14.56
C ASP A 977 22.72 21.99 -14.00
N LEU A 978 22.58 20.67 -13.87
CA LEU A 978 21.35 19.99 -13.43
C LEU A 978 21.46 19.48 -11.97
N SER A 979 22.32 20.12 -11.17
CA SER A 979 22.35 19.98 -9.71
C SER A 979 21.19 20.77 -9.08
N VAL A 980 20.04 20.10 -8.90
CA VAL A 980 18.82 20.73 -8.37
C VAL A 980 19.02 21.20 -6.93
N SER A 981 19.20 22.51 -6.74
CA SER A 981 19.28 23.16 -5.43
C SER A 981 18.48 24.48 -5.36
N ASP A 982 17.33 24.54 -6.04
CA ASP A 982 16.31 25.57 -5.80
C ASP A 982 15.87 25.52 -4.32
N ARG A 983 16.34 26.49 -3.52
CA ARG A 983 16.14 26.56 -2.06
C ARG A 983 14.71 26.98 -1.69
N ASP A 984 13.74 26.08 -1.85
CA ASP A 984 12.35 26.25 -1.41
C ASP A 984 11.77 24.90 -0.90
N VAL A 985 12.52 24.21 -0.03
CA VAL A 985 12.12 22.94 0.58
C VAL A 985 11.08 23.19 1.67
N VAL A 986 9.81 23.23 1.27
CA VAL A 986 8.69 23.21 2.22
C VAL A 986 8.55 21.81 2.82
N VAL A 987 9.08 21.65 4.02
CA VAL A 987 8.93 20.43 4.85
C VAL A 987 7.46 20.28 5.28
N GLU A 988 6.86 19.13 4.97
CA GLU A 988 5.65 18.61 5.62
C GLU A 988 5.74 17.08 5.67
N ASP A 989 5.68 16.52 6.87
CA ASP A 989 6.01 15.12 7.16
C ASP A 989 5.00 14.08 6.64
N GLY A 990 5.51 12.88 6.39
CA GLY A 990 4.71 11.70 6.05
C GLY A 990 5.54 10.43 5.80
N ASP A 991 6.20 9.93 6.84
CA ASP A 991 6.72 8.55 7.05
C ASP A 991 8.25 8.30 6.98
N ASP A 992 9.10 9.26 6.59
CA ASP A 992 10.57 9.23 6.83
C ASP A 992 10.98 10.52 7.57
N VAL A 993 11.71 10.42 8.69
CA VAL A 993 11.88 11.55 9.66
C VAL A 993 13.32 11.82 10.13
N ASP A 994 14.30 11.04 9.70
CA ASP A 994 15.70 11.16 10.15
C ASP A 994 16.47 12.33 9.49
N ALA A 995 15.94 12.94 8.43
CA ALA A 995 16.60 13.96 7.61
C ALA A 995 16.67 15.38 8.23
N LEU A 996 16.44 15.53 9.54
CA LEU A 996 16.29 16.83 10.22
C LEU A 996 17.43 17.22 11.18
N MET A 997 18.50 16.41 11.29
CA MET A 997 19.56 16.64 12.30
C MET A 997 20.78 17.45 11.85
N GLU A 998 20.95 17.75 10.56
CA GLU A 998 22.25 18.18 9.99
C GLU A 998 22.31 19.66 9.55
N MET A 999 21.42 20.55 10.03
CA MET A 999 21.35 21.96 9.59
C MET A 999 21.55 23.04 10.68
N GLU A 1000 21.89 22.67 11.91
CA GLU A 1000 22.17 23.63 13.02
C GLU A 1000 23.59 23.46 13.61
N ALA A 1001 24.56 23.00 12.82
CA ALA A 1001 25.92 22.66 13.27
C ALA A 1001 27.07 23.36 12.53
N GLU A 1002 26.79 24.30 11.60
CA GLU A 1002 27.81 24.98 10.77
C GLU A 1002 27.66 26.53 10.76
N GLU A 1003 27.70 27.19 11.93
CA GLU A 1003 27.98 28.64 12.02
C GLU A 1003 28.85 29.00 13.25
N GLU A 1004 30.14 28.60 13.28
CA GLU A 1004 31.15 29.26 14.14
C GLU A 1004 32.62 29.02 13.69
N GLU A 1005 33.02 29.55 12.53
CA GLU A 1005 34.46 29.78 12.20
C GLU A 1005 34.69 31.22 11.70
N GLU A 1006 35.53 31.99 12.41
CA GLU A 1006 35.90 33.36 12.04
C GLU A 1006 37.12 33.41 11.10
N GLU A 1007 36.89 33.52 9.78
CA GLU A 1007 37.98 33.91 8.85
C GLU A 1007 38.13 35.44 8.71
N GLU A 1008 39.29 35.96 9.11
CA GLU A 1008 39.66 37.38 8.95
C GLU A 1008 39.71 37.81 7.48
N LYS A 1009 38.98 38.87 7.11
CA LYS A 1009 39.03 39.46 5.77
C LYS A 1009 40.02 40.63 5.68
N PRO A 1010 41.09 40.55 4.85
CA PRO A 1010 42.07 41.61 4.72
C PRO A 1010 41.50 42.86 4.05
N LYS A 1011 41.97 44.04 4.50
CA LYS A 1011 41.38 45.34 4.14
C LYS A 1011 41.78 45.83 2.74
N GLY A 1012 40.83 45.73 1.81
CA GLY A 1012 40.42 46.89 1.01
C GLY A 1012 40.91 47.04 -0.44
N LYS A 1013 39.94 47.30 -1.34
CA LYS A 1013 40.03 48.29 -2.44
C LYS A 1013 38.62 48.63 -2.95
N LYS A 1014 38.34 49.92 -3.18
CA LYS A 1014 37.06 50.39 -3.72
C LYS A 1014 36.94 50.04 -5.21
N ARG A 1015 35.82 49.42 -5.63
CA ARG A 1015 35.34 49.43 -7.03
C ARG A 1015 33.85 49.80 -7.05
N GLY A 1016 33.39 50.36 -8.16
CA GLY A 1016 32.16 51.17 -8.22
C GLY A 1016 30.84 50.41 -8.07
N ARG A 1017 29.86 51.10 -7.47
CA ARG A 1017 28.46 50.65 -7.33
C ARG A 1017 27.75 50.74 -8.69
N LYS A 1018 27.58 49.60 -9.39
CA LYS A 1018 26.58 49.51 -10.48
C LYS A 1018 25.17 49.72 -9.90
N PRO A 1019 24.21 50.29 -10.66
CA PRO A 1019 22.82 50.39 -10.20
C PRO A 1019 22.21 48.99 -10.07
N LYS A 1020 21.41 48.76 -9.03
CA LYS A 1020 20.46 47.64 -9.01
C LYS A 1020 19.34 47.96 -10.00
N PHE A 1021 19.03 47.02 -10.90
CA PHE A 1021 17.77 47.06 -11.63
C PHE A 1021 16.63 46.70 -10.67
N ASP A 1022 15.45 47.29 -10.87
CA ASP A 1022 14.31 47.12 -9.96
C ASP A 1022 13.43 45.94 -10.40
N GLU A 1023 13.64 44.78 -9.78
CA GLU A 1023 12.87 43.56 -10.04
C GLU A 1023 11.35 43.79 -9.93
N SER A 1024 10.92 44.68 -9.02
CA SER A 1024 9.50 44.94 -8.75
C SER A 1024 8.77 45.63 -9.91
N MET A 1025 9.50 46.37 -10.75
CA MET A 1025 8.99 46.93 -12.00
C MET A 1025 8.75 45.82 -13.04
N SER A 1026 9.66 44.85 -13.12
CA SER A 1026 9.60 43.79 -14.14
C SER A 1026 8.41 42.84 -13.95
N ASP A 1027 8.05 42.50 -12.71
CA ASP A 1027 6.84 41.71 -12.41
C ASP A 1027 5.55 42.52 -12.68
N ALA A 1028 5.58 43.83 -12.45
CA ALA A 1028 4.44 44.71 -12.69
C ALA A 1028 4.07 44.86 -14.19
N MET A 1029 5.03 44.68 -15.11
CA MET A 1029 4.80 44.70 -16.57
C MET A 1029 4.24 43.39 -17.15
N ILE A 1030 4.26 42.31 -16.36
CA ILE A 1030 3.98 40.93 -16.80
C ILE A 1030 2.71 40.38 -16.12
N ALA A 1031 2.34 40.90 -14.95
CA ALA A 1031 1.07 40.59 -14.28
C ALA A 1031 -0.15 40.85 -15.19
N GLY A 1032 -0.98 39.82 -15.37
CA GLY A 1032 -2.18 39.87 -16.21
C GLY A 1032 -2.00 39.47 -17.68
N LYS A 1033 -0.77 39.20 -18.14
CA LYS A 1033 -0.52 38.56 -19.45
C LYS A 1033 -0.53 37.04 -19.32
N PHE A 1034 -1.14 36.37 -20.29
CA PHE A 1034 -1.31 34.92 -20.36
C PHE A 1034 -0.88 34.37 -21.72
N VAL A 1035 -0.55 33.08 -21.76
CA VAL A 1035 -0.32 32.30 -22.99
C VAL A 1035 -1.15 31.02 -22.90
N ASP A 1036 -1.69 30.56 -24.03
CA ASP A 1036 -2.47 29.32 -24.10
C ASP A 1036 -1.54 28.09 -23.97
N LEU A 1037 -1.93 27.13 -23.13
CA LEU A 1037 -1.09 25.97 -22.79
C LEU A 1037 -0.77 25.11 -24.02
N ALA A 1038 -1.71 24.97 -24.96
CA ALA A 1038 -1.52 24.19 -26.18
C ALA A 1038 -0.38 24.72 -27.08
N ASP A 1039 -0.10 26.02 -27.06
CA ASP A 1039 1.02 26.64 -27.79
C ASP A 1039 2.39 26.46 -27.11
N VAL A 1040 2.40 26.08 -25.82
CA VAL A 1040 3.61 25.99 -24.97
C VAL A 1040 3.96 24.55 -24.61
N LEU A 1041 3.08 23.57 -24.89
CA LEU A 1041 3.40 22.15 -24.76
C LEU A 1041 4.60 21.80 -25.66
N PRO A 1042 5.66 21.18 -25.12
CA PRO A 1042 6.84 20.84 -25.90
C PRO A 1042 6.51 19.76 -26.95
N PRO A 1043 7.09 19.83 -28.16
CA PRO A 1043 6.99 18.73 -29.12
C PRO A 1043 7.59 17.45 -28.54
N LEU A 1044 7.14 16.31 -29.06
CA LEU A 1044 7.67 15.00 -28.68
C LEU A 1044 9.17 14.90 -29.01
N PRO A 1045 9.98 14.22 -28.18
CA PRO A 1045 11.35 13.88 -28.52
C PRO A 1045 11.37 12.93 -29.74
N GLU A 1046 12.45 12.98 -30.52
CA GLU A 1046 12.65 12.07 -31.65
C GLU A 1046 12.80 10.62 -31.15
N LYS A 1047 12.10 9.68 -31.79
CA LYS A 1047 12.20 8.25 -31.47
C LYS A 1047 13.41 7.64 -32.19
N GLY A 1048 14.24 6.92 -31.45
CA GLY A 1048 15.37 6.17 -31.99
C GLY A 1048 14.98 4.97 -32.86
N ASN A 1049 15.98 4.40 -33.54
CA ASN A 1049 15.79 3.46 -34.66
C ASN A 1049 15.39 2.01 -34.27
N PHE A 1050 15.16 1.70 -32.99
CA PHE A 1050 14.85 0.35 -32.55
C PHE A 1050 13.42 -0.11 -32.96
N ASP A 1051 13.34 -1.18 -33.76
CA ASP A 1051 12.08 -1.84 -34.10
C ASP A 1051 11.62 -2.81 -33.01
N VAL A 1052 10.46 -2.51 -32.43
CA VAL A 1052 9.79 -3.28 -31.37
C VAL A 1052 9.43 -4.70 -31.85
N ASN A 1053 9.30 -4.97 -33.15
CA ASN A 1053 8.97 -6.31 -33.66
C ASN A 1053 10.10 -7.34 -33.48
N THR A 1054 11.35 -6.90 -33.24
CA THR A 1054 12.49 -7.77 -32.89
C THR A 1054 12.19 -8.67 -31.68
N ILE A 1055 11.41 -8.15 -30.72
CA ILE A 1055 11.00 -8.81 -29.48
C ILE A 1055 10.37 -10.19 -29.71
N LYS A 1056 9.69 -10.43 -30.85
CA LYS A 1056 9.10 -11.75 -31.17
C LYS A 1056 10.14 -12.89 -31.18
N ARG A 1057 11.41 -12.56 -31.42
CA ARG A 1057 12.54 -13.50 -31.44
C ARG A 1057 13.36 -13.50 -30.16
N SER A 1058 13.23 -12.50 -29.29
CA SER A 1058 13.85 -12.53 -27.97
C SER A 1058 13.24 -13.66 -27.14
N LEU A 1059 14.10 -14.49 -26.56
CA LEU A 1059 13.74 -15.57 -25.64
C LEU A 1059 13.93 -15.16 -24.16
N TYR A 1060 14.64 -14.07 -23.90
CA TYR A 1060 15.01 -13.61 -22.55
C TYR A 1060 14.28 -12.32 -22.11
N PHE A 1061 13.31 -11.85 -22.90
CA PHE A 1061 12.51 -10.66 -22.60
C PHE A 1061 11.80 -10.76 -21.24
N PHE A 1062 11.14 -11.89 -21.00
CA PHE A 1062 10.63 -12.39 -19.72
C PHE A 1062 11.15 -13.84 -19.61
N SER A 1063 11.80 -14.23 -18.50
CA SER A 1063 12.54 -15.51 -18.39
C SER A 1063 12.78 -16.01 -16.96
#